data_AF-A0A4Y9IWX9-F1
#
_entry.id   AF-A0A4Y9IWX9-F1
#
_cell.length_a   1.000
_cell.length_b   1.000
_cell.length_c   1.000
_cell.angle_alpha   90.00
_cell.angle_beta   90.00
_cell.angle_gamma   90.00
#
_symmetry.space_group_name_H-M   'P 1'
#
loop_
_entity.id
_entity.type
_entity.pdbx_description
1 polymer ?
#
loop_
_entity_poly.entity_id
_entity_poly.type
_entity_poly.pdbx_seq_one_letter_code
_entity_poly.pdbx_strand_id
1 'polypeptide(L)'
;MYRDKAVLLRNKNKEKDERENMYFNRQNMKQTGWRMIKKGKKILFGCSLVAMFGVVTASVGTVDALEGDSLRIVEKTEIDVRKEKLTDEIRSLSHLNDNEKQEFVTQASNAQSKDELNAIQSDARAANVRKKLADYADRNATSAFRNADEGPAVLNVDITDSTVTILTQNAVKVTATLNGEPVVLSGSNGSYSFERSVRGGQLVVKVVDKNGVEKTQTTTVEPITVQGGISANRPGIDVTNDFDLAGITSPARNGLPSETNVLYAGTEFESIVGNKITLNSTSWTQLATGWKKDATFPLSGHYVLAFQNPLFYENIDSISVNGQQFKMYNGNPSTWHVELLTKTFNTGHIGTKYENKIIINLKSGKSLANLGLSNTPISYSAGWVTGKDYKKSEGPNKLVAESIDNSWFSTNNRHLNASDNGVRNNFTGTKRDAASNVPPILKVLPDLYSGDSNTVSTIKVVYLITPSGDYGLLGPANTYQTLPYLVQQVPTDLLPFLSKGDVKIYRSNASGNLLNNFSKYNLSIGNDGIVDTRSNSQFTIAGKSRQADVDKVRNFFRKNLFNYTLGQPLYITTEYRLKNSKNAVELAKELNKIIVANNGTLNFEGWMGRETREGVNQNGGNQPGILRGSYANAFLDTNLLTLNAPDKQTYDVTYYDSTVKAGDTAQAIVPKLTDISTRQVEVPPGSRFAISRNPEHLSNVRIDEKTGVITATVSENAPAGTEILVPVTLTYPDGTRATVNAKIIVEASKPKDAETYEPTYTDTKGKAGRTATTNAPTFKDRENNAATPKVTYKLGDNAPAGASVDGTTGVVTYPIPENTAVGTEVNVPVVVTYEDGTTDNTTAKIIVEATDADKYTPEATPEVIKKGGTVDLTDNIRPITDASGNPVPVTVKDVTPAGTIDPNTPGDYTGKVEVTYPDGSKETVDVPVKVTPDELTVATTPVTVREKAPVPTDKKVVTPSKEGSTIESTPTNGMSVDGNGNLTGTPDIKDWGKDEEERVVKIPVTVKNGGEVKTVEVPVTVQRDTDGDGIPDVTDPDDDNDGFTDEEEKAKGTDPKDPNSKPSTPDTLTVATTPVTVREKAPVPTDKKVVTPSKEGSTIESTPTNGMSVDGNGNLTGTPDIKDWGKDEEERVVKIPVTVKNGGEVKTVEVPVTVQRDTDGDGIPDVTDPDDDNDGFTDEEEKAKGTD
;
A
#
# COMPACT_ATOMS: atom_id res chain seq x y z
N MET A 1 -43.08 34.66 -10.33
CA MET A 1 -43.64 35.78 -11.15
C MET A 1 -42.61 36.06 -12.23
N TYR A 2 -42.91 35.88 -13.54
CA TYR A 2 -42.11 36.36 -14.71
C TYR A 2 -40.63 35.85 -14.86
N ARG A 3 -40.07 35.61 -16.07
CA ARG A 3 -40.66 35.39 -17.41
C ARG A 3 -39.69 34.71 -18.41
N ASP A 4 -40.28 33.90 -19.29
CA ASP A 4 -39.93 33.39 -20.64
C ASP A 4 -38.74 33.96 -21.47
N LYS A 5 -38.00 33.05 -22.15
CA LYS A 5 -37.89 32.86 -23.64
C LYS A 5 -36.69 31.92 -23.99
N ALA A 6 -36.83 30.83 -24.78
CA ALA A 6 -37.06 30.69 -26.24
C ALA A 6 -35.83 31.12 -27.09
N VAL A 7 -35.40 30.47 -28.19
CA VAL A 7 -36.06 29.68 -29.28
C VAL A 7 -35.13 28.48 -29.66
N LEU A 8 -35.51 27.24 -30.04
CA LEU A 8 -36.70 26.57 -30.61
C LEU A 8 -36.71 26.43 -32.17
N LEU A 9 -36.16 25.33 -32.72
CA LEU A 9 -36.26 24.93 -34.15
C LEU A 9 -36.77 23.48 -34.31
N ARG A 10 -37.38 23.16 -35.47
CA ARG A 10 -37.99 21.86 -35.82
C ARG A 10 -37.58 21.44 -37.23
N ASN A 11 -37.69 20.14 -37.55
CA ASN A 11 -38.23 19.74 -38.86
C ASN A 11 -39.07 18.44 -38.78
N LYS A 12 -39.73 18.03 -39.88
CA LYS A 12 -40.87 17.08 -39.86
C LYS A 12 -40.89 16.06 -41.02
N ASN A 13 -41.23 14.81 -40.65
CA ASN A 13 -42.16 13.86 -41.32
C ASN A 13 -41.88 13.24 -42.72
N LYS A 14 -42.47 12.03 -42.92
CA LYS A 14 -42.93 11.39 -44.19
C LYS A 14 -41.81 10.82 -45.11
N GLU A 15 -42.00 9.84 -46.01
CA GLU A 15 -43.09 8.90 -46.42
C GLU A 15 -42.43 7.76 -47.29
N LYS A 16 -42.95 6.54 -47.56
CA LYS A 16 -44.06 5.67 -47.04
C LYS A 16 -44.15 4.38 -47.89
N ASP A 17 -44.55 3.25 -47.30
CA ASP A 17 -44.97 1.97 -47.96
C ASP A 17 -43.91 1.29 -48.87
N GLU A 18 -44.02 0.06 -49.39
CA GLU A 18 -44.79 -1.15 -49.04
C GLU A 18 -44.06 -2.42 -49.59
N ARG A 19 -44.27 -3.58 -48.92
CA ARG A 19 -44.45 -4.95 -49.48
C ARG A 19 -43.45 -5.68 -50.41
N GLU A 20 -43.03 -6.84 -49.90
CA GLU A 20 -43.29 -8.21 -50.42
C GLU A 20 -42.36 -8.95 -51.44
N ASN A 21 -42.08 -10.21 -51.06
CA ASN A 21 -41.89 -11.43 -51.87
C ASN A 21 -40.67 -11.54 -52.81
N MET A 22 -39.97 -12.66 -52.98
CA MET A 22 -39.78 -13.99 -52.32
C MET A 22 -39.05 -14.84 -53.40
N TYR A 23 -38.08 -15.70 -53.05
CA TYR A 23 -38.05 -17.14 -53.43
C TYR A 23 -36.81 -17.85 -52.85
N PHE A 24 -36.65 -19.16 -53.11
CA PHE A 24 -36.11 -20.15 -52.15
C PHE A 24 -34.86 -20.94 -52.58
N ASN A 25 -34.03 -21.30 -51.59
CA ASN A 25 -33.27 -22.57 -51.42
C ASN A 25 -32.69 -22.61 -49.98
N ARG A 26 -31.80 -23.55 -49.59
CA ARG A 26 -32.07 -24.93 -49.08
C ARG A 26 -30.83 -25.37 -48.25
N GLN A 27 -30.79 -26.32 -47.28
CA GLN A 27 -31.70 -27.38 -46.79
C GLN A 27 -31.53 -27.60 -45.25
N ASN A 28 -32.34 -28.51 -44.65
CA ASN A 28 -32.06 -29.49 -43.56
C ASN A 28 -31.33 -29.07 -42.23
N MET A 29 -31.70 -29.57 -41.04
CA MET A 29 -32.70 -30.60 -40.64
C MET A 29 -33.10 -30.50 -39.13
N LYS A 30 -34.41 -30.62 -38.82
CA LYS A 30 -35.10 -31.15 -37.58
C LYS A 30 -34.60 -30.72 -36.16
N GLN A 31 -35.42 -30.60 -35.11
CA GLN A 31 -36.63 -31.37 -34.73
C GLN A 31 -37.62 -30.60 -33.79
N THR A 32 -38.77 -31.24 -33.48
CA THR A 32 -39.97 -30.81 -32.71
C THR A 32 -39.76 -30.42 -31.23
N GLY A 33 -40.67 -29.72 -30.51
CA GLY A 33 -42.08 -29.37 -30.78
C GLY A 33 -42.73 -28.40 -29.75
N TRP A 34 -44.06 -28.21 -29.80
CA TRP A 34 -44.76 -26.97 -29.37
C TRP A 34 -45.49 -26.97 -28.00
N ARG A 35 -45.73 -25.76 -27.45
CA ARG A 35 -46.81 -25.44 -26.47
C ARG A 35 -47.93 -24.62 -27.15
N MET A 36 -49.14 -24.62 -26.58
CA MET A 36 -50.20 -23.65 -26.90
C MET A 36 -51.05 -23.31 -25.67
N ILE A 37 -51.69 -22.12 -25.62
CA ILE A 37 -52.38 -21.57 -24.44
C ILE A 37 -53.70 -20.89 -24.82
N LYS A 38 -54.80 -21.18 -24.08
CA LYS A 38 -56.02 -20.36 -23.88
C LYS A 38 -56.99 -21.10 -22.92
N LYS A 39 -57.92 -20.48 -22.17
CA LYS A 39 -58.29 -19.06 -21.92
C LYS A 39 -59.07 -19.01 -20.58
N GLY A 40 -58.85 -18.03 -19.69
CA GLY A 40 -59.48 -17.98 -18.35
C GLY A 40 -60.67 -17.00 -18.18
N LYS A 41 -61.50 -17.23 -17.15
CA LYS A 41 -62.52 -16.36 -16.48
C LYS A 41 -63.23 -17.22 -15.40
N LYS A 42 -63.68 -16.77 -14.21
CA LYS A 42 -63.94 -15.44 -13.59
C LYS A 42 -63.89 -15.57 -12.03
N ILE A 43 -63.40 -14.54 -11.30
CA ILE A 43 -64.01 -13.82 -10.12
C ILE A 43 -64.36 -14.66 -8.83
N LEU A 44 -64.16 -14.28 -7.56
CA LEU A 44 -64.14 -12.99 -6.82
C LEU A 44 -63.05 -12.93 -5.70
N PHE A 45 -62.87 -11.76 -5.05
CA PHE A 45 -62.00 -11.48 -3.90
C PHE A 45 -62.74 -11.56 -2.53
N GLY A 46 -61.99 -11.64 -1.42
CA GLY A 46 -62.49 -11.39 -0.05
C GLY A 46 -61.41 -11.57 1.04
N CYS A 47 -61.35 -10.69 2.04
CA CYS A 47 -60.31 -10.71 3.09
C CYS A 47 -60.87 -10.48 4.52
N SER A 48 -60.07 -10.92 5.50
CA SER A 48 -59.92 -10.37 6.86
C SER A 48 -60.79 -10.84 8.05
N LEU A 49 -60.06 -11.03 9.17
CA LEU A 49 -60.37 -10.77 10.59
C LEU A 49 -61.03 -11.83 11.53
N VAL A 50 -60.15 -12.55 12.26
CA VAL A 50 -59.97 -12.51 13.75
C VAL A 50 -60.93 -13.26 14.73
N ALA A 51 -60.28 -13.89 15.75
CA ALA A 51 -60.78 -14.30 17.09
C ALA A 51 -61.73 -15.52 17.19
N MET A 52 -61.78 -16.31 18.28
CA MET A 52 -61.03 -16.35 19.57
C MET A 52 -61.21 -17.71 20.31
N PHE A 53 -60.22 -18.13 21.12
CA PHE A 53 -60.26 -19.19 22.19
C PHE A 53 -60.74 -20.62 21.79
N GLY A 54 -60.36 -21.73 22.46
CA GLY A 54 -59.35 -21.96 23.51
C GLY A 54 -59.71 -23.13 24.47
N VAL A 55 -58.70 -23.85 25.00
CA VAL A 55 -58.75 -24.77 26.19
C VAL A 55 -59.53 -26.11 26.01
N VAL A 56 -59.20 -27.27 26.62
CA VAL A 56 -57.93 -28.01 26.94
C VAL A 56 -58.28 -29.42 27.52
N THR A 57 -57.36 -30.42 27.48
CA THR A 57 -57.38 -31.76 28.19
C THR A 57 -58.51 -32.79 27.89
N ALA A 58 -58.37 -34.13 28.12
CA ALA A 58 -57.20 -35.04 28.12
C ALA A 58 -57.58 -36.56 28.29
N SER A 59 -56.76 -37.44 27.66
CA SER A 59 -56.19 -38.72 28.17
C SER A 59 -57.01 -40.00 28.53
N VAL A 60 -56.34 -41.16 28.37
CA VAL A 60 -56.67 -42.56 28.83
C VAL A 60 -57.88 -43.22 28.12
N GLY A 61 -57.94 -44.51 27.73
CA GLY A 61 -57.05 -45.70 27.73
C GLY A 61 -57.92 -46.99 27.50
N THR A 62 -57.47 -48.25 27.37
CA THR A 62 -56.15 -48.92 27.13
C THR A 62 -56.37 -50.46 27.05
N VAL A 63 -55.67 -51.19 26.15
CA VAL A 63 -55.48 -52.69 26.05
C VAL A 63 -56.74 -53.60 25.92
N ASP A 64 -56.74 -54.84 25.35
CA ASP A 64 -55.75 -55.64 24.58
C ASP A 64 -56.42 -56.74 23.70
N ALA A 65 -55.60 -57.50 22.94
CA ALA A 65 -55.88 -58.81 22.25
C ALA A 65 -56.90 -58.81 21.07
N LEU A 66 -56.58 -59.26 19.83
CA LEU A 66 -55.95 -60.49 19.28
C LEU A 66 -56.94 -61.65 18.98
N GLU A 67 -57.31 -61.83 17.70
CA GLU A 67 -57.19 -63.09 16.93
C GLU A 67 -57.74 -62.96 15.48
N GLY A 68 -57.38 -63.92 14.62
CA GLY A 68 -58.16 -64.29 13.43
C GLY A 68 -57.79 -63.62 12.09
N ASP A 69 -56.98 -64.31 11.29
CA ASP A 69 -56.73 -63.93 9.89
C ASP A 69 -58.01 -64.03 9.04
N SER A 70 -58.24 -63.05 8.17
CA SER A 70 -59.30 -63.07 7.17
C SER A 70 -59.00 -62.09 6.04
N LEU A 71 -59.05 -62.58 4.79
CA LEU A 71 -58.70 -61.82 3.60
C LEU A 71 -59.76 -60.74 3.29
N ARG A 72 -59.76 -59.64 4.05
CA ARG A 72 -60.58 -58.46 3.74
C ARG A 72 -59.97 -57.71 2.57
N ILE A 73 -60.69 -57.68 1.45
CA ILE A 73 -60.60 -56.55 0.52
C ILE A 73 -61.18 -55.35 1.27
N VAL A 74 -60.31 -54.62 1.97
CA VAL A 74 -60.66 -53.33 2.56
C VAL A 74 -60.75 -52.34 1.39
N GLU A 75 -61.93 -51.76 1.16
CA GLU A 75 -62.05 -50.52 0.41
C GLU A 75 -61.31 -49.44 1.21
N LYS A 76 -60.02 -49.25 0.89
CA LYS A 76 -59.18 -48.21 1.48
C LYS A 76 -59.88 -46.86 1.29
N THR A 77 -60.10 -46.12 2.37
CA THR A 77 -60.69 -44.80 2.26
C THR A 77 -59.77 -43.89 1.44
N GLU A 78 -60.30 -42.78 0.92
CA GLU A 78 -59.45 -41.79 0.22
C GLU A 78 -58.36 -41.19 1.14
N ILE A 79 -58.46 -41.37 2.46
CA ILE A 79 -57.38 -41.07 3.41
C ILE A 79 -56.33 -42.19 3.41
N ASP A 80 -56.72 -43.46 3.47
CA ASP A 80 -55.78 -44.59 3.52
C ASP A 80 -54.94 -44.73 2.24
N VAL A 81 -55.56 -44.57 1.07
CA VAL A 81 -54.84 -44.52 -0.23
C VAL A 81 -53.83 -43.37 -0.26
N ARG A 82 -54.16 -42.26 0.41
CA ARG A 82 -53.34 -41.05 0.48
C ARG A 82 -52.23 -41.16 1.53
N LYS A 83 -52.44 -41.94 2.61
CA LYS A 83 -51.41 -42.35 3.58
C LYS A 83 -50.34 -43.21 2.93
N GLU A 84 -50.70 -44.23 2.17
CA GLU A 84 -49.73 -45.06 1.44
C GLU A 84 -48.96 -44.24 0.42
N LYS A 85 -49.66 -43.47 -0.42
CA LYS A 85 -49.02 -42.63 -1.44
C LYS A 85 -48.08 -41.58 -0.84
N LEU A 86 -48.43 -41.00 0.32
CA LEU A 86 -47.55 -40.10 1.05
C LEU A 86 -46.37 -40.84 1.71
N THR A 87 -46.60 -42.03 2.25
CA THR A 87 -45.55 -42.88 2.85
C THR A 87 -44.47 -43.23 1.83
N ASP A 88 -44.86 -43.64 0.63
CA ASP A 88 -43.93 -43.95 -0.45
C ASP A 88 -43.25 -42.68 -1.00
N GLU A 89 -43.97 -41.55 -1.05
CA GLU A 89 -43.36 -40.26 -1.39
C GLU A 89 -42.28 -39.87 -0.38
N ILE A 90 -42.55 -39.95 0.94
CA ILE A 90 -41.59 -39.65 2.01
C ILE A 90 -40.37 -40.57 1.91
N ARG A 91 -40.55 -41.87 1.66
CA ARG A 91 -39.44 -42.82 1.43
C ARG A 91 -38.58 -42.42 0.23
N SER A 92 -39.19 -41.88 -0.82
CA SER A 92 -38.50 -41.39 -2.03
C SER A 92 -37.75 -40.06 -1.86
N LEU A 93 -37.95 -39.34 -0.74
CA LEU A 93 -37.24 -38.08 -0.46
C LEU A 93 -35.75 -38.34 -0.20
N SER A 94 -34.93 -38.07 -1.21
CA SER A 94 -33.53 -38.54 -1.32
C SER A 94 -32.53 -37.92 -0.34
N HIS A 95 -32.88 -36.87 0.41
CA HIS A 95 -31.98 -36.15 1.32
C HIS A 95 -32.34 -36.32 2.80
N LEU A 96 -33.50 -36.93 3.11
CA LEU A 96 -33.81 -37.36 4.48
C LEU A 96 -33.14 -38.72 4.75
N ASN A 97 -32.62 -38.89 5.96
CA ASN A 97 -32.13 -40.19 6.43
C ASN A 97 -33.31 -41.08 6.87
N ASP A 98 -33.06 -42.36 7.08
CA ASP A 98 -34.14 -43.33 7.31
C ASP A 98 -34.85 -43.13 8.65
N ASN A 99 -34.21 -42.52 9.65
CA ASN A 99 -34.86 -42.14 10.91
C ASN A 99 -35.86 -40.98 10.69
N GLU A 100 -35.44 -39.90 10.02
CA GLU A 100 -36.29 -38.76 9.66
C GLU A 100 -37.47 -39.20 8.78
N LYS A 101 -37.22 -40.09 7.81
CA LYS A 101 -38.27 -40.70 6.99
C LYS A 101 -39.25 -41.50 7.84
N GLN A 102 -38.75 -42.36 8.72
CA GLN A 102 -39.60 -43.20 9.56
C GLN A 102 -40.43 -42.37 10.53
N GLU A 103 -39.92 -41.23 11.02
CA GLU A 103 -40.66 -40.27 11.83
C GLU A 103 -41.82 -39.63 11.04
N PHE A 104 -41.55 -39.05 9.86
CA PHE A 104 -42.62 -38.50 9.00
C PHE A 104 -43.62 -39.56 8.50
N VAL A 105 -43.18 -40.80 8.23
CA VAL A 105 -44.07 -41.93 7.89
C VAL A 105 -44.96 -42.29 9.09
N THR A 106 -44.44 -42.28 10.31
CA THR A 106 -45.23 -42.52 11.53
C THR A 106 -46.24 -41.41 11.79
N GLN A 107 -45.88 -40.15 11.50
CA GLN A 107 -46.85 -39.05 11.51
C GLN A 107 -47.94 -39.26 10.45
N ALA A 108 -47.58 -39.63 9.22
CA ALA A 108 -48.52 -39.88 8.12
C ALA A 108 -49.47 -41.07 8.40
N SER A 109 -48.99 -42.16 9.01
CA SER A 109 -49.85 -43.29 9.39
C SER A 109 -50.89 -42.88 10.45
N ASN A 110 -50.53 -41.95 11.34
CA ASN A 110 -51.35 -41.57 12.49
C ASN A 110 -52.34 -40.42 12.19
N ALA A 111 -52.11 -39.64 11.12
CA ALA A 111 -52.99 -38.56 10.68
C ALA A 111 -54.45 -39.03 10.48
N GLN A 112 -55.43 -38.20 10.83
CA GLN A 112 -56.86 -38.55 10.81
C GLN A 112 -57.64 -37.79 9.73
N SER A 113 -57.03 -36.78 9.11
CA SER A 113 -57.61 -35.92 8.08
C SER A 113 -56.74 -35.82 6.83
N LYS A 114 -57.34 -35.35 5.72
CA LYS A 114 -56.59 -35.05 4.50
C LYS A 114 -55.66 -33.84 4.66
N ASP A 115 -55.99 -32.91 5.54
CA ASP A 115 -55.24 -31.66 5.70
C ASP A 115 -54.01 -31.82 6.58
N GLU A 116 -54.06 -32.69 7.60
CA GLU A 116 -52.85 -33.17 8.30
C GLU A 116 -51.91 -33.89 7.32
N LEU A 117 -52.43 -34.75 6.43
CA LEU A 117 -51.60 -35.40 5.40
C LEU A 117 -50.99 -34.38 4.42
N ASN A 118 -51.74 -33.36 3.99
CA ASN A 118 -51.21 -32.29 3.15
C ASN A 118 -50.13 -31.46 3.89
N ALA A 119 -50.28 -31.25 5.20
CA ALA A 119 -49.29 -30.55 6.04
C ALA A 119 -48.01 -31.38 6.23
N ILE A 120 -48.13 -32.66 6.61
CA ILE A 120 -47.01 -33.59 6.75
C ILE A 120 -46.27 -33.75 5.40
N GLN A 121 -46.98 -33.78 4.27
CA GLN A 121 -46.38 -33.74 2.94
C GLN A 121 -45.60 -32.45 2.66
N SER A 122 -46.13 -31.30 3.09
CA SER A 122 -45.43 -30.01 2.98
C SER A 122 -44.16 -29.99 3.83
N ASP A 123 -44.24 -30.44 5.08
CA ASP A 123 -43.13 -30.37 6.04
C ASP A 123 -42.02 -31.39 5.72
N ALA A 124 -42.37 -32.62 5.32
CA ALA A 124 -41.40 -33.60 4.84
C ALA A 124 -40.68 -33.10 3.58
N ARG A 125 -41.42 -32.50 2.62
CA ARG A 125 -40.82 -31.84 1.45
C ARG A 125 -39.93 -30.67 1.84
N ALA A 126 -40.36 -29.82 2.78
CA ALA A 126 -39.59 -28.67 3.24
C ALA A 126 -38.31 -29.10 3.97
N ALA A 127 -38.37 -30.15 4.80
CA ALA A 127 -37.20 -30.76 5.44
C ALA A 127 -36.25 -31.35 4.38
N ASN A 128 -36.75 -32.12 3.42
CA ASN A 128 -35.95 -32.65 2.31
C ASN A 128 -35.36 -31.55 1.42
N VAL A 129 -36.04 -30.40 1.23
CA VAL A 129 -35.51 -29.25 0.49
C VAL A 129 -34.45 -28.49 1.30
N ARG A 130 -34.66 -28.28 2.61
CA ARG A 130 -33.63 -27.69 3.51
C ARG A 130 -32.39 -28.57 3.55
N LYS A 131 -32.56 -29.89 3.65
CA LYS A 131 -31.46 -30.85 3.68
C LYS A 131 -30.81 -31.02 2.30
N LYS A 132 -31.57 -31.01 1.21
CA LYS A 132 -31.01 -30.88 -0.15
C LYS A 132 -30.22 -29.59 -0.34
N LEU A 133 -30.64 -28.49 0.28
CA LEU A 133 -29.92 -27.20 0.22
C LEU A 133 -28.66 -27.22 1.09
N ALA A 134 -28.67 -27.92 2.24
CA ALA A 134 -27.47 -28.22 3.03
C ALA A 134 -26.52 -29.13 2.24
N ASP A 135 -26.99 -30.26 1.72
CA ASP A 135 -26.24 -31.15 0.82
C ASP A 135 -25.76 -30.47 -0.47
N TYR A 136 -26.34 -29.32 -0.85
CA TYR A 136 -25.90 -28.51 -1.99
C TYR A 136 -24.93 -27.40 -1.58
N ALA A 137 -25.02 -26.89 -0.35
CA ALA A 137 -23.99 -26.07 0.27
C ALA A 137 -22.72 -26.90 0.52
N ASP A 138 -22.84 -28.08 1.12
CA ASP A 138 -21.73 -29.04 1.30
C ASP A 138 -21.18 -29.51 -0.05
N ARG A 139 -22.02 -29.89 -1.02
CA ARG A 139 -21.50 -30.29 -2.34
C ARG A 139 -20.91 -29.13 -3.14
N ASN A 140 -21.36 -27.88 -2.98
CA ASN A 140 -20.68 -26.75 -3.61
C ASN A 140 -19.39 -26.35 -2.86
N ALA A 141 -19.33 -26.53 -1.53
CA ALA A 141 -18.09 -26.42 -0.76
C ALA A 141 -17.10 -27.55 -1.13
N THR A 142 -17.59 -28.72 -1.55
CA THR A 142 -16.77 -29.87 -1.95
C THR A 142 -16.46 -29.93 -3.45
N SER A 143 -17.26 -29.27 -4.31
CA SER A 143 -17.07 -29.26 -5.78
C SER A 143 -16.23 -28.09 -6.29
N ALA A 144 -16.05 -27.03 -5.50
CA ALA A 144 -15.07 -25.97 -5.77
C ALA A 144 -13.60 -26.46 -5.66
N PHE A 145 -13.35 -27.66 -5.12
CA PHE A 145 -12.02 -28.24 -4.90
C PHE A 145 -11.77 -29.52 -5.72
N ARG A 146 -12.18 -29.51 -6.99
CA ARG A 146 -11.79 -30.54 -7.98
C ARG A 146 -11.19 -29.93 -9.25
N ASN A 147 -10.06 -29.25 -9.07
CA ASN A 147 -8.85 -29.33 -9.92
C ASN A 147 -7.75 -28.40 -9.36
N ALA A 148 -7.26 -28.72 -8.16
CA ALA A 148 -6.05 -28.15 -7.59
C ALA A 148 -5.33 -29.23 -6.77
N ASP A 149 -4.10 -29.53 -7.16
CA ASP A 149 -3.05 -30.36 -6.54
C ASP A 149 -3.42 -31.44 -5.49
N GLU A 150 -3.08 -32.68 -5.82
CA GLU A 150 -2.99 -33.79 -4.86
C GLU A 150 -1.64 -33.84 -4.12
N GLY A 151 -1.00 -32.70 -3.91
CA GLY A 151 0.31 -32.60 -3.26
C GLY A 151 0.24 -32.57 -1.71
N PRO A 152 1.34 -32.91 -1.02
CA PRO A 152 1.50 -32.61 0.40
C PRO A 152 1.59 -31.08 0.63
N ALA A 153 1.33 -30.63 1.85
CA ALA A 153 1.35 -29.20 2.17
C ALA A 153 2.72 -28.53 1.89
N VAL A 154 2.71 -27.55 0.99
CA VAL A 154 3.85 -26.67 0.73
C VAL A 154 3.81 -25.54 1.75
N LEU A 155 4.98 -25.20 2.27
CA LEU A 155 5.21 -24.14 3.24
C LEU A 155 6.61 -23.61 2.94
N ASN A 156 6.68 -22.34 2.55
CA ASN A 156 7.89 -21.55 2.42
C ASN A 156 7.74 -20.28 3.28
N VAL A 157 8.85 -19.72 3.73
CA VAL A 157 8.92 -18.43 4.40
C VAL A 157 10.03 -17.62 3.76
N ASP A 158 9.72 -16.40 3.34
CA ASP A 158 10.64 -15.43 2.78
C ASP A 158 10.71 -14.19 3.70
N ILE A 159 11.87 -13.52 3.75
CA ILE A 159 12.16 -12.41 4.66
C ILE A 159 12.98 -11.37 3.92
N THR A 160 12.40 -10.18 3.73
CA THR A 160 13.06 -9.02 3.14
C THR A 160 13.56 -8.06 4.23
N ASP A 161 14.08 -6.89 3.86
CA ASP A 161 14.43 -5.86 4.84
C ASP A 161 13.22 -5.21 5.54
N SER A 162 12.03 -5.24 4.92
CA SER A 162 10.82 -4.59 5.44
C SER A 162 9.67 -5.55 5.75
N THR A 163 9.66 -6.77 5.22
CA THR A 163 8.54 -7.72 5.34
C THR A 163 8.98 -9.15 5.65
N VAL A 164 8.06 -9.91 6.25
CA VAL A 164 8.09 -11.37 6.35
C VAL A 164 6.88 -11.91 5.57
N THR A 165 7.12 -12.85 4.66
CA THR A 165 6.10 -13.41 3.77
C THR A 165 6.02 -14.92 3.97
N ILE A 166 4.87 -15.41 4.40
CA ILE A 166 4.57 -16.85 4.52
C ILE A 166 3.81 -17.28 3.26
N LEU A 167 4.25 -18.36 2.61
CA LEU A 167 3.61 -18.93 1.42
C LEU A 167 3.15 -20.36 1.72
N THR A 168 1.85 -20.64 1.56
CA THR A 168 1.28 -21.99 1.77
C THR A 168 0.42 -22.46 0.60
N GLN A 169 0.54 -23.75 0.27
CA GLN A 169 -0.28 -24.44 -0.71
C GLN A 169 -0.64 -25.84 -0.16
N ASN A 170 -1.79 -26.39 -0.57
CA ASN A 170 -2.28 -27.72 -0.19
C ASN A 170 -2.44 -27.96 1.33
N ALA A 171 -2.51 -26.88 2.11
CA ALA A 171 -2.81 -26.89 3.54
C ALA A 171 -4.30 -26.64 3.80
N VAL A 172 -4.88 -27.36 4.76
CA VAL A 172 -6.25 -27.17 5.28
C VAL A 172 -6.28 -26.37 6.59
N LYS A 173 -5.11 -26.16 7.20
CA LYS A 173 -4.90 -25.28 8.36
C LYS A 173 -3.49 -24.73 8.33
N VAL A 174 -3.34 -23.44 8.64
CA VAL A 174 -2.05 -22.81 8.99
C VAL A 174 -2.17 -22.17 10.39
N THR A 175 -1.08 -22.15 11.14
CA THR A 175 -0.90 -21.32 12.34
C THR A 175 0.55 -20.87 12.41
N ALA A 176 0.79 -19.59 12.62
CA ALA A 176 2.13 -19.06 12.85
C ALA A 176 2.24 -18.40 14.23
N THR A 177 3.42 -18.46 14.84
CA THR A 177 3.77 -17.66 16.01
C THR A 177 5.14 -17.00 15.82
N LEU A 178 5.33 -15.82 16.39
CA LEU A 178 6.60 -15.10 16.43
C LEU A 178 6.99 -14.86 17.88
N ASN A 179 8.14 -15.39 18.31
CA ASN A 179 8.57 -15.44 19.71
C ASN A 179 7.57 -16.11 20.68
N GLY A 180 6.62 -16.89 20.14
CA GLY A 180 5.54 -17.54 20.90
C GLY A 180 4.17 -16.85 20.74
N GLU A 181 4.13 -15.57 20.37
CA GLU A 181 2.88 -14.83 20.17
C GLU A 181 2.21 -15.20 18.84
N PRO A 182 0.88 -15.35 18.76
CA PRO A 182 0.18 -15.67 17.52
C PRO A 182 0.36 -14.61 16.42
N VAL A 183 0.73 -15.05 15.22
CA VAL A 183 0.63 -14.22 14.01
C VAL A 183 -0.73 -14.53 13.37
N VAL A 184 -1.56 -13.50 13.19
CA VAL A 184 -2.92 -13.62 12.65
C VAL A 184 -2.85 -13.90 11.14
N LEU A 185 -3.27 -15.10 10.73
CA LEU A 185 -3.34 -15.54 9.33
C LEU A 185 -4.79 -15.89 8.97
N SER A 186 -5.29 -15.38 7.86
CA SER A 186 -6.69 -15.56 7.41
C SER A 186 -6.79 -16.50 6.20
N GLY A 187 -7.12 -17.76 6.46
CA GLY A 187 -7.18 -18.84 5.45
C GLY A 187 -6.21 -19.97 5.78
N SER A 188 -5.98 -20.89 4.82
CA SER A 188 -4.99 -21.97 4.96
C SER A 188 -3.98 -22.06 3.81
N ASN A 189 -4.37 -21.61 2.61
CA ASN A 189 -3.51 -21.44 1.43
C ASN A 189 -3.46 -19.96 1.04
N GLY A 190 -2.31 -19.50 0.55
CA GLY A 190 -2.12 -18.13 0.07
C GLY A 190 -0.71 -17.59 0.33
N SER A 191 -0.57 -16.28 0.13
CA SER A 191 0.58 -15.50 0.59
C SER A 191 0.14 -14.61 1.76
N TYR A 192 0.91 -14.60 2.84
CA TYR A 192 0.66 -13.79 4.03
C TYR A 192 1.89 -12.95 4.33
N SER A 193 1.87 -11.70 3.87
CA SER A 193 2.92 -10.72 4.13
C SER A 193 2.56 -9.84 5.33
N PHE A 194 3.52 -9.65 6.24
CA PHE A 194 3.42 -8.71 7.36
C PHE A 194 4.74 -7.94 7.53
N GLU A 195 4.70 -6.78 8.17
CA GLU A 195 5.88 -5.93 8.41
C GLU A 195 6.91 -6.67 9.28
N ARG A 196 8.19 -6.60 8.91
CA ARG A 196 9.27 -7.33 9.60
C ARG A 196 9.44 -6.79 11.01
N SER A 197 9.34 -7.69 12.00
CA SER A 197 9.56 -7.36 13.41
C SER A 197 10.94 -6.73 13.63
N VAL A 198 10.96 -5.44 14.02
CA VAL A 198 12.17 -4.71 14.43
C VAL A 198 12.87 -5.34 15.65
N ARG A 199 12.14 -6.18 16.41
CA ARG A 199 12.66 -6.95 17.55
C ARG A 199 13.40 -8.22 17.12
N GLY A 200 13.29 -8.62 15.85
CA GLY A 200 13.59 -9.96 15.37
C GLY A 200 12.70 -11.02 16.03
N GLY A 201 13.10 -12.29 15.92
CA GLY A 201 12.51 -13.38 16.68
C GLY A 201 12.58 -14.75 16.02
N GLN A 202 12.15 -15.77 16.76
CA GLN A 202 11.88 -17.09 16.17
C GLN A 202 10.45 -17.14 15.63
N LEU A 203 10.30 -17.20 14.31
CA LEU A 203 9.03 -17.48 13.65
C LEU A 203 8.85 -19.01 13.57
N VAL A 204 7.71 -19.52 14.04
CA VAL A 204 7.31 -20.92 13.90
C VAL A 204 6.02 -20.98 13.11
N VAL A 205 6.06 -21.50 11.89
CA VAL A 205 4.88 -21.70 11.04
C VAL A 205 4.55 -23.19 10.96
N LYS A 206 3.30 -23.55 11.20
CA LYS A 206 2.76 -24.90 11.09
C LYS A 206 1.69 -24.94 10.02
N VAL A 207 1.78 -25.87 9.09
CA VAL A 207 0.70 -26.24 8.16
C VAL A 207 0.26 -27.67 8.40
N VAL A 208 -1.02 -27.95 8.15
CA VAL A 208 -1.59 -29.31 8.16
C VAL A 208 -2.20 -29.57 6.79
N ASP A 209 -1.89 -30.71 6.18
CA ASP A 209 -2.43 -31.13 4.88
C ASP A 209 -3.83 -31.78 4.97
N LYS A 210 -4.43 -32.10 3.82
CA LYS A 210 -5.75 -32.76 3.74
C LYS A 210 -5.82 -34.16 4.37
N ASN A 211 -4.68 -34.77 4.68
CA ASN A 211 -4.55 -36.08 5.30
C ASN A 211 -4.29 -36.00 6.82
N GLY A 212 -4.13 -34.79 7.38
CA GLY A 212 -3.80 -34.56 8.79
C GLY A 212 -2.29 -34.57 9.09
N VAL A 213 -1.43 -34.55 8.07
CA VAL A 213 0.03 -34.50 8.24
C VAL A 213 0.46 -33.07 8.53
N GLU A 214 1.12 -32.87 9.67
CA GLU A 214 1.67 -31.56 10.07
C GLU A 214 3.10 -31.35 9.57
N LYS A 215 3.37 -30.20 8.96
CA LYS A 215 4.71 -29.72 8.58
C LYS A 215 4.98 -28.40 9.32
N THR A 216 6.05 -28.36 10.11
CA THR A 216 6.51 -27.14 10.80
C THR A 216 7.75 -26.60 10.08
N GLN A 217 7.80 -25.30 9.83
CA GLN A 217 9.02 -24.55 9.49
C GLN A 217 9.31 -23.56 10.63
N THR A 218 10.57 -23.51 11.06
CA THR A 218 11.06 -22.55 12.05
C THR A 218 12.16 -21.72 11.40
N THR A 219 11.99 -20.39 11.38
CA THR A 219 12.92 -19.44 10.76
C THR A 219 13.28 -18.35 11.76
N THR A 220 14.56 -17.99 11.86
CA THR A 220 14.98 -16.80 12.62
C THR A 220 14.74 -15.56 11.77
N VAL A 221 13.88 -14.67 12.25
CA VAL A 221 13.79 -13.29 11.77
C VAL A 221 14.90 -12.52 12.47
N GLU A 222 16.02 -12.27 11.80
CA GLU A 222 17.11 -11.50 12.39
C GLU A 222 16.68 -10.05 12.69
N PRO A 223 17.04 -9.46 13.84
CA PRO A 223 16.76 -8.07 14.15
C PRO A 223 17.52 -7.13 13.20
N ILE A 224 16.87 -6.05 12.77
CA ILE A 224 17.48 -5.04 11.90
C ILE A 224 18.65 -4.40 12.65
N THR A 225 19.88 -4.61 12.14
CA THR A 225 21.12 -4.35 12.88
C THR A 225 21.97 -3.28 12.19
N VAL A 226 22.14 -2.14 12.85
CA VAL A 226 23.09 -1.10 12.46
C VAL A 226 24.22 -1.03 13.50
N GLN A 227 25.42 -1.40 13.07
CA GLN A 227 26.72 -1.19 13.74
C GLN A 227 26.77 -1.31 15.28
N GLY A 228 26.62 -2.53 15.80
CA GLY A 228 27.30 -2.96 17.04
C GLY A 228 26.85 -2.36 18.38
N GLY A 229 25.90 -1.42 18.39
CA GLY A 229 25.29 -0.86 19.60
C GLY A 229 23.78 -0.73 19.42
N ILE A 230 23.01 -0.90 20.51
CA ILE A 230 21.57 -0.63 20.46
C ILE A 230 21.39 0.88 20.32
N SER A 231 21.00 1.34 19.13
CA SER A 231 20.84 2.75 18.82
C SER A 231 19.93 3.47 19.80
N ALA A 232 20.34 4.69 20.18
CA ALA A 232 19.53 5.60 21.01
C ALA A 232 18.32 6.17 20.24
N ASN A 233 18.26 6.00 18.92
CA ASN A 233 17.11 6.36 18.11
C ASN A 233 16.08 5.22 18.15
N ARG A 234 15.04 5.37 18.99
CA ARG A 234 13.94 4.42 19.14
C ARG A 234 12.58 5.13 19.07
N PRO A 235 11.81 5.02 17.98
CA PRO A 235 10.37 5.29 18.00
C PRO A 235 9.67 4.19 18.81
N GLY A 236 9.75 4.30 20.14
CA GLY A 236 9.56 3.17 21.05
C GLY A 236 9.08 3.58 22.45
N ILE A 237 8.27 4.64 22.53
CA ILE A 237 7.32 4.83 23.62
C ILE A 237 5.98 4.29 23.12
N ASP A 238 5.46 3.28 23.82
CA ASP A 238 4.25 2.57 23.43
C ASP A 238 3.05 3.18 24.17
N VAL A 239 2.60 4.34 23.67
CA VAL A 239 1.51 5.14 24.25
C VAL A 239 0.18 4.43 24.01
N THR A 240 -0.11 3.48 24.89
CA THR A 240 -1.17 2.48 24.71
C THR A 240 -2.47 2.90 25.38
N ASN A 241 -3.53 3.05 24.58
CA ASN A 241 -4.89 3.07 25.09
C ASN A 241 -5.40 1.63 25.32
N ASP A 242 -4.65 0.83 26.10
CA ASP A 242 -5.00 -0.55 26.47
C ASP A 242 -6.24 -0.63 27.36
N PHE A 243 -6.63 0.50 27.96
CA PHE A 243 -7.76 0.60 28.87
C PHE A 243 -9.08 0.61 28.06
N ASP A 244 -9.57 -0.58 27.69
CA ASP A 244 -10.95 -0.82 27.25
C ASP A 244 -11.93 -0.34 28.34
N LEU A 245 -12.38 0.92 28.20
CA LEU A 245 -13.16 1.67 29.19
C LEU A 245 -14.24 2.50 28.50
N ALA A 246 -15.40 2.59 29.15
CA ALA A 246 -16.53 3.43 28.75
C ALA A 246 -16.33 4.92 29.11
N GLY A 247 -15.10 5.41 29.00
CA GLY A 247 -14.68 6.77 29.35
C GLY A 247 -14.37 7.01 30.83
N ILE A 248 -14.40 8.28 31.22
CA ILE A 248 -14.05 8.77 32.56
C ILE A 248 -15.33 9.22 33.29
N THR A 249 -15.44 8.93 34.59
CA THR A 249 -16.60 9.36 35.42
C THR A 249 -16.70 10.87 35.50
N SER A 250 -17.92 11.43 35.45
CA SER A 250 -18.13 12.88 35.58
C SER A 250 -17.48 13.44 36.87
N PRO A 251 -16.60 14.44 36.79
CA PRO A 251 -15.95 15.01 37.97
C PRO A 251 -16.97 15.75 38.83
N ALA A 252 -16.85 15.62 40.16
CA ALA A 252 -17.70 16.37 41.10
C ALA A 252 -17.57 17.88 40.84
N ARG A 253 -18.70 18.60 40.74
CA ARG A 253 -18.70 20.04 40.41
C ARG A 253 -18.26 20.90 41.60
N ASN A 254 -18.59 20.47 42.82
CA ASN A 254 -18.36 21.28 44.02
C ASN A 254 -17.39 20.65 45.03
N GLY A 255 -16.93 19.41 44.79
CA GLY A 255 -16.19 18.64 45.78
C GLY A 255 -17.01 18.31 47.03
N LEU A 256 -18.35 18.29 46.92
CA LEU A 256 -19.23 17.94 48.02
C LEU A 256 -19.21 16.42 48.26
N PRO A 257 -19.12 15.95 49.52
CA PRO A 257 -19.08 14.52 49.84
C PRO A 257 -20.18 13.68 49.15
N SER A 258 -21.40 14.20 49.02
CA SER A 258 -22.51 13.52 48.35
C SER A 258 -22.30 13.23 46.85
N GLU A 259 -21.29 13.83 46.22
CA GLU A 259 -21.02 13.72 44.78
C GLU A 259 -19.99 12.61 44.43
N THR A 260 -19.31 11.94 45.37
CA THR A 260 -18.16 11.04 45.09
C THR A 260 -18.11 9.74 45.92
N ASN A 261 -17.73 8.61 45.31
CA ASN A 261 -17.38 7.37 46.03
C ASN A 261 -15.92 7.38 46.53
N VAL A 262 -15.03 8.02 45.76
CA VAL A 262 -13.60 8.22 46.07
C VAL A 262 -13.40 9.71 46.32
N LEU A 263 -12.96 10.09 47.53
CA LEU A 263 -12.58 11.47 47.83
C LEU A 263 -11.17 11.78 47.33
N TYR A 264 -10.32 10.74 47.33
CA TYR A 264 -8.95 10.79 46.85
C TYR A 264 -8.45 9.37 46.57
N ALA A 265 -7.80 9.16 45.42
CA ALA A 265 -6.81 8.10 45.29
C ALA A 265 -5.61 8.60 44.44
N GLY A 266 -4.44 8.00 44.66
CA GLY A 266 -3.22 8.29 43.92
C GLY A 266 -2.12 7.30 44.23
N THR A 267 -1.13 7.20 43.36
CA THR A 267 -0.03 6.22 43.46
C THR A 267 1.30 6.88 43.16
N GLU A 268 2.10 7.08 44.20
CA GLU A 268 3.40 7.77 44.16
C GLU A 268 4.57 6.78 44.09
N PHE A 269 5.74 7.27 43.68
CA PHE A 269 7.00 6.55 43.81
C PHE A 269 7.49 6.48 45.27
N GLU A 270 7.85 5.29 45.77
CA GLU A 270 8.47 5.14 47.10
C GLU A 270 9.98 4.86 47.05
N SER A 271 10.44 3.83 46.33
CA SER A 271 11.87 3.45 46.33
C SER A 271 12.24 2.46 45.21
N ILE A 272 13.54 2.41 44.87
CA ILE A 272 14.18 1.37 44.05
C ILE A 272 15.27 0.71 44.91
N VAL A 273 15.28 -0.63 44.97
CA VAL A 273 16.31 -1.42 45.66
C VAL A 273 16.65 -2.65 44.81
N GLY A 274 17.77 -2.60 44.09
CA GLY A 274 18.22 -3.70 43.22
C GLY A 274 17.27 -3.95 42.04
N ASN A 275 16.63 -5.12 42.00
CA ASN A 275 15.62 -5.49 41.00
C ASN A 275 14.18 -5.17 41.44
N LYS A 276 13.98 -4.57 42.63
CA LYS A 276 12.67 -4.27 43.20
C LYS A 276 12.37 -2.78 43.16
N ILE A 277 11.20 -2.42 42.66
CA ILE A 277 10.62 -1.08 42.70
C ILE A 277 9.40 -1.12 43.62
N THR A 278 9.22 -0.09 44.43
CA THR A 278 8.05 0.05 45.31
C THR A 278 7.34 1.38 45.01
N LEU A 279 6.04 1.30 44.75
CA LEU A 279 5.12 2.44 44.67
C LEU A 279 4.20 2.41 45.90
N ASN A 280 3.72 3.57 46.34
CA ASN A 280 2.79 3.69 47.46
C ASN A 280 1.43 4.19 46.94
N SER A 281 0.41 3.34 46.99
CA SER A 281 -0.95 3.71 46.56
C SER A 281 -1.79 4.12 47.75
N THR A 282 -2.14 5.41 47.80
CA THR A 282 -2.99 5.99 48.84
C THR A 282 -4.44 6.05 48.37
N SER A 283 -5.38 5.68 49.22
CA SER A 283 -6.82 5.76 48.94
C SER A 283 -7.62 6.32 50.12
N TRP A 284 -8.71 7.01 49.80
CA TRP A 284 -9.75 7.43 50.75
C TRP A 284 -11.12 7.37 50.08
N THR A 285 -11.91 6.36 50.45
CA THR A 285 -13.29 6.18 49.96
C THR A 285 -14.32 6.70 50.96
N GLN A 286 -15.47 7.08 50.44
CA GLN A 286 -16.66 7.46 51.22
C GLN A 286 -17.75 6.38 51.20
N LEU A 287 -17.72 5.47 50.22
CA LEU A 287 -18.65 4.36 50.10
C LEU A 287 -17.87 3.05 49.89
N ALA A 288 -18.30 2.01 50.62
CA ALA A 288 -17.78 0.64 50.49
C ALA A 288 -18.28 -0.09 49.22
N THR A 289 -19.17 0.54 48.45
CA THR A 289 -19.77 0.05 47.22
C THR A 289 -19.25 0.82 46.01
N GLY A 290 -19.42 0.22 44.83
CA GLY A 290 -18.92 0.76 43.56
C GLY A 290 -17.85 -0.09 42.90
N TRP A 291 -17.51 -1.24 43.48
CA TRP A 291 -16.36 -2.08 43.11
C TRP A 291 -16.77 -3.46 42.60
N LYS A 292 -18.07 -3.75 42.48
CA LYS A 292 -18.59 -5.06 42.09
C LYS A 292 -18.37 -5.29 40.60
N LYS A 293 -17.48 -6.23 40.26
CA LYS A 293 -17.15 -6.63 38.89
C LYS A 293 -18.38 -6.87 37.99
N ASP A 294 -18.36 -6.33 36.78
CA ASP A 294 -19.21 -6.77 35.69
C ASP A 294 -18.60 -7.93 34.88
N ALA A 295 -19.46 -8.77 34.29
CA ALA A 295 -19.02 -9.88 33.45
C ALA A 295 -18.77 -9.45 31.99
N THR A 296 -19.41 -8.35 31.57
CA THR A 296 -19.30 -7.73 30.24
C THR A 296 -17.96 -7.03 30.06
N PHE A 297 -17.38 -6.53 31.16
CA PHE A 297 -16.25 -5.60 31.17
C PHE A 297 -15.12 -6.14 32.05
N PRO A 298 -14.01 -6.67 31.49
CA PRO A 298 -13.00 -7.38 32.27
C PRO A 298 -12.33 -6.54 33.37
N LEU A 299 -12.14 -5.24 33.14
CA LEU A 299 -11.52 -4.26 34.04
C LEU A 299 -12.49 -3.66 35.06
N SER A 300 -13.81 -3.82 34.90
CA SER A 300 -14.80 -3.27 35.84
C SER A 300 -14.54 -3.73 37.28
N GLY A 301 -14.39 -2.78 38.21
CA GLY A 301 -14.06 -3.05 39.61
C GLY A 301 -12.58 -3.39 39.86
N HIS A 302 -11.63 -2.93 39.02
CA HIS A 302 -10.20 -3.17 39.20
C HIS A 302 -9.42 -1.86 39.36
N TYR A 303 -8.29 -1.96 40.06
CA TYR A 303 -7.18 -1.04 39.97
C TYR A 303 -6.33 -1.45 38.77
N VAL A 304 -5.89 -0.48 37.97
CA VAL A 304 -5.06 -0.71 36.78
C VAL A 304 -3.81 0.17 36.84
N LEU A 305 -2.70 -0.34 36.31
CA LEU A 305 -1.37 0.26 36.28
C LEU A 305 -0.72 -0.06 34.94
N ALA A 306 -0.46 0.96 34.12
CA ALA A 306 0.21 0.84 32.83
C ALA A 306 1.59 1.52 32.85
N PHE A 307 2.55 1.01 32.08
CA PHE A 307 3.90 1.56 31.96
C PHE A 307 4.20 1.91 30.50
N GLN A 308 4.83 3.07 30.28
CA GLN A 308 5.02 3.62 28.92
C GLN A 308 6.36 3.19 28.26
N ASN A 309 7.28 2.57 29.03
CA ASN A 309 8.64 2.25 28.57
C ASN A 309 8.83 0.72 28.37
N PRO A 310 9.04 0.22 27.14
CA PRO A 310 9.15 -1.21 26.85
C PRO A 310 10.36 -1.89 27.48
N LEU A 311 11.52 -1.21 27.55
CA LEU A 311 12.71 -1.78 28.20
C LEU A 311 12.46 -2.06 29.70
N PHE A 312 11.61 -1.25 30.34
CA PHE A 312 11.13 -1.53 31.68
C PHE A 312 10.06 -2.63 31.70
N TYR A 313 8.95 -2.46 30.99
CA TYR A 313 7.76 -3.31 31.18
C TYR A 313 7.99 -4.77 30.73
N GLU A 314 8.78 -5.00 29.67
CA GLU A 314 9.14 -6.34 29.20
C GLU A 314 10.04 -7.10 30.19
N ASN A 315 10.65 -6.39 31.14
CA ASN A 315 11.51 -6.96 32.18
C ASN A 315 10.84 -7.06 33.56
N ILE A 316 9.53 -6.72 33.67
CA ILE A 316 8.72 -7.03 34.86
C ILE A 316 8.51 -8.54 34.97
N ASP A 317 8.69 -9.07 36.17
CA ASP A 317 8.42 -10.47 36.54
C ASP A 317 7.05 -10.60 37.24
N SER A 318 6.80 -9.74 38.22
CA SER A 318 5.60 -9.78 39.04
C SER A 318 5.28 -8.42 39.66
N ILE A 319 3.99 -8.11 39.79
CA ILE A 319 3.48 -6.93 40.51
C ILE A 319 2.47 -7.39 41.56
N SER A 320 2.59 -6.90 42.79
CA SER A 320 1.70 -7.27 43.90
C SER A 320 1.36 -6.11 44.82
N VAL A 321 0.17 -6.13 45.43
CA VAL A 321 -0.27 -5.20 46.48
C VAL A 321 -0.84 -5.99 47.65
N ASN A 322 -0.38 -5.71 48.87
CA ASN A 322 -0.83 -6.40 50.09
C ASN A 322 -0.82 -7.95 49.97
N GLY A 323 0.18 -8.49 49.25
CA GLY A 323 0.36 -9.92 48.99
C GLY A 323 -0.56 -10.52 47.91
N GLN A 324 -1.44 -9.72 47.29
CA GLN A 324 -2.24 -10.13 46.13
C GLN A 324 -1.49 -9.80 44.83
N GLN A 325 -1.45 -10.73 43.88
CA GLN A 325 -0.81 -10.54 42.58
C GLN A 325 -1.74 -9.80 41.61
N PHE A 326 -1.15 -8.91 40.80
CA PHE A 326 -1.78 -8.36 39.60
C PHE A 326 -1.76 -9.41 38.48
N LYS A 327 -2.48 -9.12 37.39
CA LYS A 327 -2.44 -9.86 36.13
C LYS A 327 -2.14 -8.90 34.99
N MET A 328 -1.44 -9.35 33.96
CA MET A 328 -1.37 -8.63 32.68
C MET A 328 -2.75 -8.62 32.02
N TYR A 329 -3.18 -7.48 31.49
CA TYR A 329 -4.43 -7.35 30.75
C TYR A 329 -4.22 -7.82 29.30
N ASN A 330 -5.08 -8.72 28.82
CA ASN A 330 -4.99 -9.35 27.48
C ASN A 330 -3.61 -9.92 27.11
N GLY A 331 -2.76 -10.25 28.10
CA GLY A 331 -1.38 -10.71 27.89
C GLY A 331 -0.35 -9.59 27.69
N ASN A 332 -0.76 -8.32 27.57
CA ASN A 332 0.14 -7.20 27.33
C ASN A 332 1.01 -6.91 28.58
N PRO A 333 2.36 -6.94 28.48
CA PRO A 333 3.25 -6.63 29.60
C PRO A 333 3.26 -5.16 30.04
N SER A 334 2.75 -4.21 29.23
CA SER A 334 2.61 -2.80 29.62
C SER A 334 1.61 -2.61 30.76
N THR A 335 0.48 -3.33 30.73
CA THR A 335 -0.75 -3.00 31.46
C THR A 335 -1.17 -4.10 32.42
N TRP A 336 -1.20 -3.79 33.71
CA TRP A 336 -1.43 -4.72 34.80
C TRP A 336 -2.65 -4.31 35.65
N HIS A 337 -3.49 -5.27 36.05
CA HIS A 337 -4.70 -5.01 36.82
C HIS A 337 -4.90 -5.95 38.02
N VAL A 338 -5.63 -5.50 39.05
CA VAL A 338 -6.03 -6.29 40.22
C VAL A 338 -7.37 -5.80 40.80
N GLU A 339 -8.20 -6.68 41.35
CA GLU A 339 -9.57 -6.38 41.80
C GLU A 339 -9.60 -5.43 43.04
N LEU A 340 -10.56 -4.49 43.07
CA LEU A 340 -10.71 -3.46 44.12
C LEU A 340 -11.44 -3.99 45.36
N LEU A 341 -10.69 -4.68 46.20
CA LEU A 341 -11.18 -5.39 47.38
C LEU A 341 -10.59 -4.82 48.67
N THR A 342 -11.21 -5.12 49.81
CA THR A 342 -10.65 -4.77 51.13
C THR A 342 -9.24 -5.34 51.31
N LYS A 343 -8.97 -6.55 50.79
CA LYS A 343 -7.65 -7.21 50.84
C LYS A 343 -6.59 -6.64 49.88
N THR A 344 -6.95 -5.74 48.95
CA THR A 344 -6.00 -5.11 48.00
C THR A 344 -5.81 -3.63 48.34
N PHE A 345 -6.90 -2.85 48.37
CA PHE A 345 -6.87 -1.39 48.56
C PHE A 345 -7.79 -0.89 49.69
N ASN A 346 -8.15 -1.76 50.64
CA ASN A 346 -9.00 -1.44 51.80
C ASN A 346 -10.39 -0.88 51.44
N THR A 347 -10.89 -1.17 50.22
CA THR A 347 -12.04 -0.49 49.59
C THR A 347 -13.36 -0.55 50.37
N GLY A 348 -13.53 -1.56 51.23
CA GLY A 348 -14.70 -1.69 52.11
C GLY A 348 -14.70 -0.79 53.35
N HIS A 349 -13.64 -0.03 53.62
CA HIS A 349 -13.53 0.85 54.80
C HIS A 349 -13.78 2.32 54.42
N ILE A 350 -14.78 2.92 55.06
CA ILE A 350 -15.27 4.28 54.77
C ILE A 350 -14.60 5.31 55.69
N GLY A 351 -14.32 6.51 55.16
CA GLY A 351 -14.01 7.69 55.99
C GLY A 351 -12.60 7.70 56.59
N THR A 352 -11.80 6.68 56.31
CA THR A 352 -10.40 6.55 56.72
C THR A 352 -9.50 6.44 55.50
N LYS A 353 -8.26 6.91 55.63
CA LYS A 353 -7.21 6.93 54.60
C LYS A 353 -6.31 5.70 54.76
N TYR A 354 -5.98 5.05 53.64
CA TYR A 354 -5.18 3.82 53.60
C TYR A 354 -4.00 3.95 52.64
N GLU A 355 -2.84 3.44 53.06
CA GLU A 355 -1.62 3.31 52.24
C GLU A 355 -1.40 1.84 51.90
N ASN A 356 -1.15 1.55 50.62
CA ASN A 356 -1.09 0.20 50.08
C ASN A 356 0.17 0.09 49.21
N LYS A 357 1.19 -0.65 49.68
CA LYS A 357 2.46 -0.78 48.96
C LYS A 357 2.31 -1.71 47.76
N ILE A 358 2.57 -1.17 46.56
CA ILE A 358 2.66 -1.92 45.32
C ILE A 358 4.13 -2.27 45.11
N ILE A 359 4.44 -3.56 45.05
CA ILE A 359 5.78 -4.10 44.82
C ILE A 359 5.86 -4.62 43.39
N ILE A 360 6.80 -4.08 42.62
CA ILE A 360 7.17 -4.52 41.27
C ILE A 360 8.53 -5.20 41.37
N ASN A 361 8.63 -6.45 40.93
CA ASN A 361 9.88 -7.18 40.80
C ASN A 361 10.26 -7.26 39.32
N LEU A 362 11.53 -7.01 39.00
CA LEU A 362 12.09 -7.28 37.68
C LEU A 362 12.66 -8.71 37.61
N LYS A 363 12.64 -9.28 36.40
CA LYS A 363 13.16 -10.62 36.05
C LYS A 363 14.59 -10.83 36.55
N SER A 364 14.95 -12.09 36.84
CA SER A 364 16.24 -12.43 37.45
C SER A 364 17.43 -11.81 36.70
N GLY A 365 18.36 -11.20 37.45
CA GLY A 365 19.53 -10.49 36.90
C GLY A 365 19.25 -9.10 36.30
N LYS A 366 17.98 -8.66 36.21
CA LYS A 366 17.62 -7.33 35.70
C LYS A 366 17.58 -6.30 36.83
N SER A 367 17.91 -5.06 36.48
CA SER A 367 17.81 -3.85 37.32
C SER A 367 17.69 -2.66 36.38
N LEU A 368 17.31 -1.48 36.87
CA LEU A 368 17.26 -0.28 36.00
C LEU A 368 18.64 0.03 35.40
N ALA A 369 19.72 -0.16 36.16
CA ALA A 369 21.09 0.02 35.67
C ALA A 369 21.45 -1.02 34.59
N ASN A 370 21.11 -2.29 34.79
CA ASN A 370 21.38 -3.37 33.83
C ASN A 370 20.51 -3.28 32.55
N LEU A 371 19.51 -2.39 32.54
CA LEU A 371 18.64 -2.07 31.41
C LEU A 371 18.99 -0.72 30.74
N GLY A 372 19.98 0.01 31.26
CA GLY A 372 20.36 1.35 30.79
C GLY A 372 19.45 2.50 31.26
N LEU A 373 18.49 2.22 32.15
CA LEU A 373 17.38 3.12 32.52
C LEU A 373 17.61 3.97 33.77
N SER A 374 18.79 3.95 34.41
CA SER A 374 19.04 4.66 35.68
C SER A 374 18.62 6.15 35.67
N ASN A 375 19.00 6.86 34.61
CA ASN A 375 18.73 8.29 34.44
C ASN A 375 17.46 8.57 33.61
N THR A 376 16.72 7.53 33.21
CA THR A 376 15.54 7.65 32.34
C THR A 376 14.29 7.76 33.20
N PRO A 377 13.41 8.77 32.97
CA PRO A 377 12.07 8.78 33.53
C PRO A 377 11.25 7.57 33.04
N ILE A 378 10.80 6.74 33.98
CA ILE A 378 9.92 5.60 33.71
C ILE A 378 8.50 6.01 34.09
N SER A 379 7.75 6.48 33.10
CA SER A 379 6.37 6.95 33.24
C SER A 379 5.38 5.79 33.41
N TYR A 380 4.42 5.98 34.32
CA TYR A 380 3.34 5.04 34.62
C TYR A 380 2.00 5.76 34.85
N SER A 381 0.94 5.17 34.34
CA SER A 381 -0.45 5.63 34.51
C SER A 381 -1.17 4.69 35.46
N ALA A 382 -1.97 5.22 36.38
CA ALA A 382 -2.71 4.44 37.37
C ALA A 382 -4.15 4.95 37.54
N GLY A 383 -5.07 4.06 37.92
CA GLY A 383 -6.43 4.45 38.23
C GLY A 383 -7.33 3.32 38.72
N TRP A 384 -8.48 3.70 39.26
CA TRP A 384 -9.54 2.82 39.74
C TRP A 384 -10.68 2.78 38.71
N VAL A 385 -11.17 1.59 38.38
CA VAL A 385 -12.21 1.38 37.36
C VAL A 385 -13.54 1.00 37.99
N THR A 386 -14.64 1.61 37.55
CA THR A 386 -15.96 1.46 38.18
C THR A 386 -16.54 0.03 38.07
N GLY A 387 -17.09 -0.45 39.18
CA GLY A 387 -17.97 -1.62 39.24
C GLY A 387 -19.39 -1.31 38.77
N LYS A 388 -20.21 -2.33 38.53
CA LYS A 388 -21.62 -2.17 38.09
C LYS A 388 -22.58 -1.66 39.17
N ASP A 389 -22.12 -1.61 40.42
CA ASP A 389 -22.79 -0.96 41.54
C ASP A 389 -22.25 0.47 41.81
N TYR A 390 -21.31 0.95 41.00
CA TYR A 390 -20.92 2.36 41.01
C TYR A 390 -22.10 3.19 40.50
N LYS A 391 -22.27 4.39 41.06
CA LYS A 391 -23.40 5.33 40.85
C LYS A 391 -24.22 5.05 39.58
N LYS A 392 -25.53 4.80 39.71
CA LYS A 392 -26.43 4.39 38.60
C LYS A 392 -26.38 5.27 37.33
N SER A 393 -25.93 6.52 37.43
CA SER A 393 -25.75 7.45 36.31
C SER A 393 -24.41 7.33 35.56
N GLU A 394 -23.41 6.68 36.16
CA GLU A 394 -22.07 6.51 35.57
C GLU A 394 -21.88 5.13 34.93
N GLY A 395 -22.35 4.07 35.60
CA GLY A 395 -22.20 2.69 35.14
C GLY A 395 -20.81 2.07 35.38
N PRO A 396 -20.64 0.80 34.99
CA PRO A 396 -19.37 0.08 35.08
C PRO A 396 -18.34 0.55 34.06
N ASN A 397 -17.09 0.12 34.26
CA ASN A 397 -15.99 0.21 33.31
C ASN A 397 -15.56 1.63 32.90
N LYS A 398 -15.74 2.61 33.79
CA LYS A 398 -15.16 3.95 33.64
C LYS A 398 -13.94 4.15 34.52
N LEU A 399 -13.01 4.99 34.08
CA LEU A 399 -11.92 5.48 34.94
C LEU A 399 -12.49 6.47 35.97
N VAL A 400 -12.23 6.26 37.26
CA VAL A 400 -12.69 7.17 38.33
C VAL A 400 -11.80 8.41 38.33
N ALA A 401 -12.37 9.57 38.00
CA ALA A 401 -11.64 10.82 37.78
C ALA A 401 -10.73 11.23 38.97
N GLU A 402 -11.21 11.05 40.20
CA GLU A 402 -10.47 11.37 41.43
C GLU A 402 -9.27 10.43 41.69
N SER A 403 -9.19 9.30 40.96
CA SER A 403 -8.16 8.27 41.09
C SER A 403 -7.09 8.28 40.01
N ILE A 404 -7.28 9.03 38.91
CA ILE A 404 -6.34 9.14 37.79
C ILE A 404 -4.99 9.61 38.33
N ASP A 405 -3.92 8.89 38.04
CA ASP A 405 -2.55 9.30 38.36
C ASP A 405 -1.63 9.02 37.17
N ASN A 406 -0.66 9.90 36.92
CA ASN A 406 0.17 9.89 35.72
C ASN A 406 1.55 10.46 36.04
N SER A 407 2.40 9.62 36.62
CA SER A 407 3.66 9.99 37.29
C SER A 407 4.85 9.20 36.75
N TRP A 408 6.07 9.49 37.19
CA TRP A 408 7.29 8.81 36.74
C TRP A 408 8.35 8.64 37.84
N PHE A 409 9.22 7.65 37.67
CA PHE A 409 10.36 7.42 38.57
C PHE A 409 11.68 7.23 37.81
N SER A 410 12.80 7.52 38.48
CA SER A 410 14.18 7.31 37.99
C SER A 410 15.08 7.06 39.21
N THR A 411 16.33 6.60 39.02
CA THR A 411 17.26 6.46 40.17
C THR A 411 17.83 7.80 40.62
N ASN A 412 17.82 8.81 39.75
CA ASN A 412 18.39 10.14 39.98
C ASN A 412 17.32 11.22 39.86
N ASN A 413 16.78 11.64 41.01
CA ASN A 413 15.90 12.79 41.11
C ASN A 413 16.54 13.89 41.99
N ARG A 414 16.88 15.03 41.36
CA ARG A 414 17.62 16.14 41.99
C ARG A 414 16.82 16.86 43.08
N HIS A 415 15.50 16.96 42.92
CA HIS A 415 14.62 17.75 43.78
C HIS A 415 14.07 16.95 44.96
N LEU A 416 13.80 15.65 44.76
CA LEU A 416 13.37 14.72 45.81
C LEU A 416 14.33 14.69 47.02
N ASN A 417 15.62 14.90 46.77
CA ASN A 417 16.70 14.84 47.76
C ASN A 417 17.11 16.21 48.34
N ALA A 418 16.39 17.30 48.03
CA ALA A 418 16.75 18.64 48.47
C ALA A 418 16.78 18.81 50.00
N SER A 419 17.68 19.67 50.47
CA SER A 419 17.79 20.09 51.88
C SER A 419 16.99 21.35 52.16
N ASP A 420 16.17 21.35 53.21
CA ASP A 420 15.49 22.54 53.75
C ASP A 420 16.37 23.36 54.71
N ASN A 421 17.61 22.91 54.93
CA ASN A 421 18.63 23.43 55.85
C ASN A 421 18.20 23.44 57.33
N GLY A 422 17.44 22.42 57.74
CA GLY A 422 17.22 22.06 59.15
C GLY A 422 15.93 22.61 59.76
N VAL A 423 15.09 23.30 58.98
CA VAL A 423 13.78 23.76 59.43
C VAL A 423 12.80 22.59 59.36
N ARG A 424 12.25 22.14 60.52
CA ARG A 424 11.28 21.03 60.56
C ARG A 424 10.05 21.32 59.66
N ASN A 425 9.99 20.62 58.53
CA ASN A 425 8.93 20.75 57.55
C ASN A 425 7.68 19.94 57.96
N ASN A 426 6.79 20.54 58.76
CA ASN A 426 5.43 20.05 59.05
C ASN A 426 4.44 20.25 57.87
N PHE A 427 4.88 20.87 56.77
CA PHE A 427 4.05 21.28 55.64
C PHE A 427 3.90 20.17 54.59
N THR A 428 4.95 19.39 54.34
CA THR A 428 4.91 18.16 53.52
C THR A 428 5.31 16.88 54.26
N GLY A 429 5.71 16.98 55.54
CA GLY A 429 5.85 15.84 56.44
C GLY A 429 7.01 14.89 56.11
N THR A 430 8.22 15.23 56.53
CA THR A 430 9.40 14.36 56.33
C THR A 430 9.19 12.94 56.89
N LYS A 431 9.37 11.91 56.05
CA LYS A 431 9.08 10.46 56.26
C LYS A 431 9.67 9.76 57.52
N ARG A 432 10.35 10.46 58.44
CA ARG A 432 10.95 9.86 59.66
C ARG A 432 10.10 9.96 60.94
N ASP A 433 9.21 10.94 61.05
CA ASP A 433 8.72 11.38 62.38
C ASP A 433 7.23 11.08 62.67
N ALA A 434 6.39 10.69 61.68
CA ALA A 434 4.97 10.36 61.93
C ALA A 434 4.35 9.42 60.87
N ALA A 435 3.55 8.45 61.32
CA ALA A 435 2.81 7.48 60.50
C ALA A 435 1.47 8.05 59.98
N SER A 436 1.49 9.25 59.41
CA SER A 436 0.28 9.98 58.96
C SER A 436 0.53 10.97 57.81
N ASN A 437 1.75 10.98 57.26
CA ASN A 437 2.20 11.95 56.26
C ASN A 437 2.23 11.30 54.88
N VAL A 438 1.46 11.84 53.93
CA VAL A 438 1.56 11.46 52.52
C VAL A 438 2.28 12.56 51.75
N PRO A 439 3.31 12.22 50.95
CA PRO A 439 3.99 13.13 50.03
C PRO A 439 3.03 13.88 49.10
N PRO A 440 3.50 14.96 48.45
CA PRO A 440 2.72 15.61 47.40
C PRO A 440 2.56 14.70 46.18
N ILE A 441 1.42 14.83 45.50
CA ILE A 441 1.18 14.23 44.18
C ILE A 441 0.92 15.34 43.18
N LEU A 442 1.46 15.18 41.97
CA LEU A 442 1.20 16.03 40.82
C LEU A 442 0.37 15.21 39.83
N LYS A 443 -0.71 15.79 39.28
CA LYS A 443 -1.54 15.15 38.25
C LYS A 443 -1.67 16.10 37.07
N VAL A 444 -1.48 15.62 35.85
CA VAL A 444 -1.63 16.42 34.63
C VAL A 444 -2.90 15.99 33.92
N LEU A 445 -3.96 16.80 34.04
CA LEU A 445 -5.28 16.51 33.51
C LEU A 445 -5.59 17.45 32.34
N PRO A 446 -5.72 17.00 31.09
CA PRO A 446 -6.34 17.82 30.05
C PRO A 446 -7.80 18.14 30.42
N ASP A 447 -8.35 19.25 29.89
CA ASP A 447 -9.73 19.65 30.21
C ASP A 447 -10.77 18.94 29.32
N LEU A 448 -11.16 17.74 29.74
CA LEU A 448 -12.01 16.80 29.00
C LEU A 448 -13.52 17.06 29.12
N TYR A 449 -13.93 18.14 29.79
CA TYR A 449 -15.32 18.37 30.20
C TYR A 449 -15.90 19.74 29.81
N SER A 450 -15.30 20.41 28.81
CA SER A 450 -16.02 21.48 28.10
C SER A 450 -17.10 20.86 27.20
N GLY A 451 -18.36 21.28 27.39
CA GLY A 451 -19.53 20.51 26.91
C GLY A 451 -19.62 20.30 25.41
N ASP A 452 -20.17 19.15 25.01
CA ASP A 452 -20.62 18.73 23.67
C ASP A 452 -19.66 18.88 22.47
N SER A 453 -18.41 19.29 22.70
CA SER A 453 -17.54 19.84 21.64
C SER A 453 -16.33 18.98 21.28
N ASN A 454 -15.95 18.00 22.12
CA ASN A 454 -14.66 17.29 22.05
C ASN A 454 -13.43 18.22 21.98
N THR A 455 -13.54 19.51 22.34
CA THR A 455 -12.43 20.46 22.32
C THR A 455 -11.73 20.53 23.66
N VAL A 456 -10.39 20.45 23.64
CA VAL A 456 -9.54 20.80 24.77
C VAL A 456 -9.06 22.24 24.59
N SER A 457 -9.19 23.03 25.66
CA SER A 457 -8.78 24.44 25.69
C SER A 457 -7.77 24.75 26.80
N THR A 458 -7.65 23.89 27.81
CA THR A 458 -6.68 24.02 28.90
C THR A 458 -6.08 22.67 29.31
N ILE A 459 -4.88 22.71 29.90
CA ILE A 459 -4.24 21.61 30.62
C ILE A 459 -4.15 22.02 32.09
N LYS A 460 -4.67 21.19 32.99
CA LYS A 460 -4.79 21.46 34.43
C LYS A 460 -3.76 20.61 35.18
N VAL A 461 -2.75 21.25 35.76
CA VAL A 461 -1.74 20.61 36.61
C VAL A 461 -2.18 20.74 38.06
N VAL A 462 -2.68 19.65 38.64
CA VAL A 462 -3.19 19.57 40.01
C VAL A 462 -2.07 19.14 40.94
N TYR A 463 -1.67 20.03 41.85
CA TYR A 463 -0.73 19.74 42.94
C TYR A 463 -1.54 19.47 44.23
N LEU A 464 -1.40 18.27 44.79
CA LEU A 464 -2.05 17.81 46.01
C LEU A 464 -1.05 17.75 47.17
N ILE A 465 -1.45 18.22 48.35
CA ILE A 465 -0.80 17.93 49.65
C ILE A 465 -1.83 17.54 50.72
N THR A 466 -1.42 16.74 51.70
CA THR A 466 -2.21 16.48 52.93
C THR A 466 -1.48 17.07 54.15
N PRO A 467 -1.81 18.29 54.62
CA PRO A 467 -1.08 18.91 55.71
C PRO A 467 -1.39 18.28 57.06
N SER A 468 -0.35 17.80 57.76
CA SER A 468 -0.47 17.06 59.03
C SER A 468 -0.15 17.86 60.29
N GLY A 469 0.41 19.07 60.14
CA GLY A 469 0.68 19.99 61.24
C GLY A 469 0.40 21.44 60.86
N ASP A 470 0.40 22.33 61.85
CA ASP A 470 0.23 23.76 61.59
C ASP A 470 1.42 24.29 60.78
N TYR A 471 1.16 25.16 59.80
CA TYR A 471 2.16 25.57 58.82
C TYR A 471 3.22 26.46 59.48
N GLY A 472 4.38 25.90 59.84
CA GLY A 472 5.49 26.68 60.42
C GLY A 472 5.97 27.87 59.57
N LEU A 473 5.63 27.91 58.27
CA LEU A 473 5.99 28.97 57.33
C LEU A 473 4.82 29.91 56.94
N LEU A 474 3.56 29.46 57.03
CA LEU A 474 2.37 30.28 56.71
C LEU A 474 1.47 30.62 57.92
N GLY A 475 1.73 30.04 59.09
CA GLY A 475 0.96 30.27 60.31
C GLY A 475 1.42 31.48 61.13
N PRO A 476 0.59 31.95 62.08
CA PRO A 476 0.90 33.12 62.91
C PRO A 476 2.04 32.89 63.92
N ALA A 477 2.46 31.64 64.14
CA ALA A 477 3.60 31.27 64.97
C ALA A 477 4.94 31.23 64.19
N ASN A 478 4.97 31.65 62.92
CA ASN A 478 6.19 31.64 62.10
C ASN A 478 7.21 32.69 62.61
N THR A 479 8.32 32.22 63.19
CA THR A 479 9.47 33.05 63.60
C THR A 479 10.49 33.29 62.48
N TYR A 480 10.34 32.63 61.34
CA TYR A 480 11.19 32.77 60.16
C TYR A 480 10.66 33.87 59.23
N GLN A 481 11.58 34.68 58.72
CA GLN A 481 11.28 35.81 57.84
C GLN A 481 11.26 35.35 56.38
N THR A 482 10.56 34.24 56.12
CA THR A 482 10.53 33.52 54.83
C THR A 482 9.10 33.25 54.36
N LEU A 483 8.97 32.99 53.06
CA LEU A 483 7.73 32.56 52.41
C LEU A 483 8.02 31.38 51.45
N PRO A 484 7.14 30.35 51.40
CA PRO A 484 7.19 29.31 50.38
C PRO A 484 6.38 29.70 49.13
N TYR A 485 6.81 29.21 47.98
CA TYR A 485 6.19 29.47 46.67
C TYR A 485 5.99 28.16 45.93
N LEU A 486 4.86 28.00 45.23
CA LEU A 486 4.69 26.88 44.30
C LEU A 486 5.47 27.20 43.02
N VAL A 487 6.30 26.26 42.61
CA VAL A 487 7.07 26.29 41.36
C VAL A 487 6.73 25.03 40.57
N GLN A 488 6.50 25.17 39.27
CA GLN A 488 6.32 24.06 38.34
C GLN A 488 7.31 24.19 37.18
N GLN A 489 7.76 23.04 36.69
CA GLN A 489 8.44 22.89 35.40
C GLN A 489 7.43 22.31 34.41
N VAL A 490 7.11 23.06 33.37
CA VAL A 490 6.39 22.62 32.18
C VAL A 490 7.43 22.11 31.17
N PRO A 491 7.15 21.03 30.41
CA PRO A 491 8.06 20.58 29.35
C PRO A 491 8.13 21.62 28.23
N THR A 492 9.36 21.98 27.81
CA THR A 492 9.62 23.03 26.81
C THR A 492 8.91 22.78 25.48
N ASP A 493 8.81 21.51 25.07
CA ASP A 493 8.19 21.07 23.82
C ASP A 493 6.67 21.36 23.77
N LEU A 494 6.06 21.61 24.93
CA LEU A 494 4.64 21.99 25.04
C LEU A 494 4.43 23.52 24.93
N LEU A 495 5.45 24.34 25.20
CA LEU A 495 5.36 25.81 25.14
C LEU A 495 4.85 26.37 23.79
N PRO A 496 5.16 25.77 22.61
CA PRO A 496 4.56 26.19 21.35
C PRO A 496 3.02 26.13 21.32
N PHE A 497 2.42 25.23 22.11
CA PHE A 497 0.98 25.02 22.20
C PHE A 497 0.28 25.90 23.24
N LEU A 498 1.02 26.44 24.22
CA LEU A 498 0.47 27.20 25.34
C LEU A 498 0.40 28.71 25.06
N SER A 499 -0.64 29.36 25.55
CA SER A 499 -0.71 30.82 25.64
C SER A 499 0.06 31.28 26.87
N LYS A 500 1.28 31.82 26.68
CA LYS A 500 2.19 32.16 27.79
C LYS A 500 1.60 33.18 28.77
N GLY A 501 0.79 34.12 28.28
CA GLY A 501 0.09 35.12 29.10
C GLY A 501 -1.23 34.63 29.73
N ASP A 502 -1.70 33.42 29.44
CA ASP A 502 -2.89 32.83 30.06
C ASP A 502 -2.55 31.53 30.81
N VAL A 503 -1.80 31.72 31.90
CA VAL A 503 -1.55 30.72 32.95
C VAL A 503 -2.22 31.20 34.24
N LYS A 504 -3.02 30.35 34.89
CA LYS A 504 -3.83 30.73 36.06
C LYS A 504 -3.72 29.73 37.21
N ILE A 505 -3.38 30.20 38.42
CA ILE A 505 -3.36 29.38 39.65
C ILE A 505 -4.57 29.63 40.55
N TYR A 506 -5.10 28.58 41.17
CA TYR A 506 -6.24 28.65 42.10
C TYR A 506 -6.36 27.41 43.01
N ARG A 507 -7.14 27.53 44.10
CA ARG A 507 -7.57 26.38 44.92
C ARG A 507 -8.65 25.58 44.19
N SER A 508 -8.47 24.26 44.08
CA SER A 508 -9.28 23.38 43.26
C SER A 508 -9.81 22.16 44.02
N ASN A 509 -10.55 21.29 43.34
CA ASN A 509 -10.82 19.92 43.74
C ASN A 509 -9.86 18.91 43.07
N ALA A 510 -10.03 17.61 43.34
CA ALA A 510 -9.22 16.54 42.77
C ALA A 510 -9.16 16.51 41.23
N SER A 511 -10.19 17.03 40.55
CA SER A 511 -10.31 17.10 39.09
C SER A 511 -9.81 18.44 38.51
N GLY A 512 -9.17 19.28 39.31
CA GLY A 512 -8.62 20.57 38.90
C GLY A 512 -9.65 21.68 38.68
N ASN A 513 -10.91 21.49 39.10
CA ASN A 513 -11.96 22.51 38.95
C ASN A 513 -11.94 23.50 40.13
N LEU A 514 -12.15 24.79 39.84
CA LEU A 514 -12.14 25.90 40.82
C LEU A 514 -13.19 25.68 41.92
N LEU A 515 -12.80 25.88 43.18
CA LEU A 515 -13.74 25.79 44.31
C LEU A 515 -14.47 27.11 44.59
N ASN A 516 -15.74 27.00 44.99
CA ASN A 516 -16.58 28.13 45.36
C ASN A 516 -15.92 29.01 46.44
N ASN A 517 -16.04 30.33 46.28
CA ASN A 517 -15.39 31.38 47.09
C ASN A 517 -13.87 31.57 46.89
N PHE A 518 -13.26 30.90 45.91
CA PHE A 518 -11.87 31.12 45.51
C PHE A 518 -11.79 31.80 44.14
N SER A 519 -10.67 32.48 43.88
CA SER A 519 -10.42 33.22 42.62
C SER A 519 -9.26 32.58 41.85
N LYS A 520 -9.19 32.86 40.55
CA LYS A 520 -8.02 32.57 39.71
C LYS A 520 -7.05 33.76 39.76
N TYR A 521 -5.76 33.48 39.80
CA TYR A 521 -4.68 34.46 39.79
C TYR A 521 -3.76 34.18 38.61
N ASN A 522 -3.47 35.19 37.80
CA ASN A 522 -2.57 35.04 36.65
C ASN A 522 -1.13 34.79 37.13
N LEU A 523 -0.41 33.91 36.44
CA LEU A 523 1.03 33.68 36.54
C LEU A 523 1.67 33.87 35.17
N SER A 524 2.98 34.09 35.13
CA SER A 524 3.79 34.05 33.91
C SER A 524 4.54 32.72 33.79
N ILE A 525 4.83 32.30 32.55
CA ILE A 525 5.67 31.14 32.24
C ILE A 525 6.94 31.59 31.51
N GLY A 526 8.10 31.15 32.02
CA GLY A 526 9.39 31.44 31.42
C GLY A 526 9.63 30.68 30.11
N ASN A 527 10.59 31.14 29.30
CA ASN A 527 11.04 30.45 28.09
C ASN A 527 11.73 29.09 28.40
N ASP A 528 12.18 28.91 29.64
CA ASP A 528 12.67 27.65 30.21
C ASP A 528 11.54 26.70 30.68
N GLY A 529 10.28 27.13 30.60
CA GLY A 529 9.12 26.39 31.09
C GLY A 529 8.89 26.49 32.60
N ILE A 530 9.62 27.33 33.33
CA ILE A 530 9.39 27.56 34.76
C ILE A 530 8.16 28.45 34.98
N VAL A 531 7.34 28.04 35.94
CA VAL A 531 6.11 28.72 36.35
C VAL A 531 6.15 28.89 37.85
N ASP A 532 6.26 30.12 38.33
CA ASP A 532 6.44 30.42 39.75
C ASP A 532 5.37 31.39 40.23
N THR A 533 4.76 31.09 41.38
CA THR A 533 3.85 32.01 42.08
C THR A 533 4.45 33.40 42.36
N ARG A 534 5.79 33.55 42.39
CA ARG A 534 6.49 34.85 42.46
C ARG A 534 6.24 35.80 41.29
N SER A 535 5.82 35.30 40.13
CA SER A 535 5.42 36.14 38.99
C SER A 535 4.20 37.03 39.31
N ASN A 536 3.39 36.67 40.30
CA ASN A 536 2.24 37.47 40.71
C ASN A 536 2.59 38.43 41.85
N SER A 537 2.33 39.73 41.64
CA SER A 537 2.61 40.80 42.59
C SER A 537 1.87 40.69 43.95
N GLN A 538 0.76 39.94 44.01
CA GLN A 538 0.02 39.67 45.26
C GLN A 538 0.62 38.53 46.10
N PHE A 539 1.51 37.72 45.49
CA PHE A 539 2.13 36.55 46.11
C PHE A 539 3.60 36.76 46.46
N THR A 540 4.31 37.70 45.82
CA THR A 540 5.77 37.89 46.00
C THR A 540 6.16 38.78 47.19
N ILE A 541 7.31 38.46 47.82
CA ILE A 541 8.00 39.29 48.82
C ILE A 541 9.23 40.01 48.25
N ALA A 542 9.46 39.95 46.94
CA ALA A 542 10.52 40.71 46.26
C ALA A 542 10.39 42.23 46.50
N GLY A 543 11.50 42.88 46.84
CA GLY A 543 11.56 44.30 47.20
C GLY A 543 10.81 44.67 48.49
N LYS A 544 10.45 43.70 49.35
CA LYS A 544 9.71 43.95 50.60
C LYS A 544 10.64 43.82 51.81
N SER A 545 11.32 44.92 52.17
CA SER A 545 12.23 44.97 53.32
C SER A 545 11.54 45.00 54.70
N ARG A 546 10.24 45.33 54.78
CA ARG A 546 9.48 45.44 56.05
C ARG A 546 8.71 44.16 56.38
N GLN A 547 8.75 43.72 57.64
CA GLN A 547 8.04 42.51 58.08
C GLN A 547 6.53 42.57 57.83
N ALA A 548 5.91 43.73 58.11
CA ALA A 548 4.47 43.92 57.93
C ALA A 548 3.98 43.78 56.48
N ASP A 549 4.87 43.86 55.48
CA ASP A 549 4.51 43.60 54.08
C ASP A 549 4.62 42.11 53.73
N VAL A 550 5.66 41.42 54.23
CA VAL A 550 5.74 39.95 54.20
C VAL A 550 4.52 39.32 54.88
N ASP A 551 4.07 39.87 56.00
CA ASP A 551 2.92 39.36 56.74
C ASP A 551 1.61 39.51 55.95
N LYS A 552 1.43 40.58 55.17
CA LYS A 552 0.28 40.74 54.26
C LYS A 552 0.29 39.65 53.18
N VAL A 553 1.43 39.48 52.52
CA VAL A 553 1.60 38.49 51.44
C VAL A 553 1.39 37.06 51.98
N ARG A 554 1.98 36.71 53.13
CA ARG A 554 1.77 35.42 53.80
C ARG A 554 0.30 35.16 54.13
N ASN A 555 -0.41 36.17 54.65
CA ASN A 555 -1.84 36.07 54.95
C ASN A 555 -2.69 35.91 53.68
N PHE A 556 -2.33 36.57 52.58
CA PHE A 556 -2.98 36.41 51.28
C PHE A 556 -2.78 34.98 50.72
N PHE A 557 -1.54 34.48 50.77
CA PHE A 557 -1.16 33.11 50.39
C PHE A 557 -1.96 32.05 51.17
N ARG A 558 -2.04 32.20 52.50
CA ARG A 558 -2.85 31.33 53.39
C ARG A 558 -4.35 31.44 53.13
N LYS A 559 -4.88 32.63 52.83
CA LYS A 559 -6.33 32.80 52.62
C LYS A 559 -6.80 32.19 51.29
N ASN A 560 -6.03 32.37 50.23
CA ASN A 560 -6.51 32.21 48.85
C ASN A 560 -5.98 30.95 48.13
N LEU A 561 -4.81 30.44 48.49
CA LEU A 561 -4.29 29.17 47.95
C LEU A 561 -4.19 28.10 49.05
N PHE A 562 -3.57 28.44 50.19
CA PHE A 562 -3.29 27.49 51.27
C PHE A 562 -4.34 27.53 52.39
N ASN A 563 -5.60 27.36 51.98
CA ASN A 563 -6.77 27.31 52.85
C ASN A 563 -7.23 25.85 53.02
N TYR A 564 -6.95 25.27 54.19
CA TYR A 564 -7.04 23.84 54.48
C TYR A 564 -7.57 23.58 55.90
N THR A 565 -7.99 22.34 56.13
CA THR A 565 -8.22 21.76 57.46
C THR A 565 -7.18 20.67 57.67
N LEU A 566 -6.62 20.54 58.89
CA LEU A 566 -5.60 19.54 59.20
C LEU A 566 -6.07 18.12 58.86
N GLY A 567 -5.18 17.34 58.24
CA GLY A 567 -5.45 15.96 57.78
C GLY A 567 -6.32 15.84 56.53
N GLN A 568 -6.89 16.95 56.01
CA GLN A 568 -7.66 16.94 54.76
C GLN A 568 -6.75 17.18 53.54
N PRO A 569 -7.08 16.66 52.34
CA PRO A 569 -6.39 17.03 51.12
C PRO A 569 -6.62 18.50 50.76
N LEU A 570 -5.55 19.15 50.30
CA LEU A 570 -5.57 20.46 49.68
C LEU A 570 -5.08 20.32 48.23
N TYR A 571 -5.95 20.66 47.28
CA TYR A 571 -5.62 20.71 45.85
C TYR A 571 -5.43 22.17 45.42
N ILE A 572 -4.33 22.42 44.70
CA ILE A 572 -4.03 23.67 44.04
C ILE A 572 -3.79 23.35 42.57
N THR A 573 -4.43 24.05 41.66
CA THR A 573 -4.30 23.82 40.23
C THR A 573 -3.68 25.02 39.55
N THR A 574 -2.69 24.75 38.70
CA THR A 574 -2.26 25.66 37.64
C THR A 574 -2.91 25.23 36.34
N GLU A 575 -3.68 26.12 35.74
CA GLU A 575 -4.37 25.93 34.47
C GLU A 575 -3.59 26.65 33.37
N TYR A 576 -3.18 25.90 32.35
CA TYR A 576 -2.43 26.38 31.19
C TYR A 576 -3.36 26.40 29.99
N ARG A 577 -3.65 27.58 29.43
CA ARG A 577 -4.49 27.68 28.25
C ARG A 577 -3.73 27.31 26.98
N LEU A 578 -4.37 26.59 26.07
CA LEU A 578 -3.83 26.36 24.72
C LEU A 578 -4.04 27.63 23.86
N LYS A 579 -3.08 27.97 22.98
CA LYS A 579 -3.18 29.13 22.06
C LYS A 579 -4.48 29.08 21.24
N ASN A 580 -4.76 27.89 20.69
CA ASN A 580 -6.00 27.56 20.00
C ASN A 580 -6.64 26.38 20.70
N SER A 581 -7.97 26.38 20.84
CA SER A 581 -8.70 25.17 21.28
C SER A 581 -8.71 24.16 20.13
N LYS A 582 -8.35 22.90 20.41
CA LYS A 582 -8.26 21.83 19.41
C LYS A 582 -9.17 20.67 19.75
N ASN A 583 -9.54 19.85 18.77
CA ASN A 583 -10.17 18.56 19.05
C ASN A 583 -9.19 17.70 19.88
N ALA A 584 -9.70 16.98 20.88
CA ALA A 584 -8.86 16.19 21.79
C ALA A 584 -8.05 15.10 21.06
N VAL A 585 -8.63 14.48 20.03
CA VAL A 585 -7.98 13.43 19.23
C VAL A 585 -6.92 14.03 18.29
N GLU A 586 -7.18 15.20 17.70
CA GLU A 586 -6.18 15.92 16.90
C GLU A 586 -4.98 16.33 17.77
N LEU A 587 -5.24 16.89 18.96
CA LEU A 587 -4.22 17.24 19.93
C LEU A 587 -3.43 16.00 20.39
N ALA A 588 -4.08 14.85 20.59
CA ALA A 588 -3.40 13.59 20.89
C ALA A 588 -2.49 13.14 19.73
N LYS A 589 -3.00 13.15 18.49
CA LYS A 589 -2.24 12.81 17.28
C LYS A 589 -1.06 13.78 17.02
N GLU A 590 -1.14 15.03 17.47
CA GLU A 590 -0.02 15.99 17.42
C GLU A 590 1.02 15.74 18.53
N LEU A 591 0.58 15.64 19.79
CA LEU A 591 1.48 15.45 20.94
C LEU A 591 2.18 14.09 20.90
N ASN A 592 1.51 13.03 20.40
CA ASN A 592 2.13 11.72 20.19
C ASN A 592 3.29 11.79 19.19
N LYS A 593 3.21 12.62 18.14
CA LYS A 593 4.34 12.79 17.20
C LYS A 593 5.56 13.40 17.88
N ILE A 594 5.37 14.34 18.80
CA ILE A 594 6.45 14.96 19.58
C ILE A 594 7.05 13.94 20.56
N ILE A 595 6.20 13.21 21.30
CA ILE A 595 6.61 12.16 22.24
C ILE A 595 7.46 11.08 21.53
N VAL A 596 7.04 10.66 20.33
CA VAL A 596 7.77 9.68 19.51
C VAL A 596 9.04 10.27 18.91
N ALA A 597 9.03 11.49 18.36
CA ALA A 597 10.19 12.12 17.73
C ALA A 597 11.32 12.42 18.74
N ASN A 598 10.97 12.80 19.97
CA ASN A 598 11.93 13.17 21.01
C ASN A 598 12.32 11.98 21.91
N ASN A 599 11.87 10.76 21.59
CA ASN A 599 12.03 9.52 22.38
C ASN A 599 11.68 9.70 23.88
N GLY A 600 10.75 10.59 24.20
CA GLY A 600 10.60 11.15 25.54
C GLY A 600 9.16 11.51 25.92
N THR A 601 8.86 11.44 27.22
CA THR A 601 7.55 11.82 27.77
C THR A 601 7.48 13.31 28.12
N LEU A 602 6.31 13.92 27.92
CA LEU A 602 6.03 15.31 28.27
C LEU A 602 5.90 15.48 29.79
N ASN A 603 7.04 15.44 30.46
CA ASN A 603 7.16 15.41 31.92
C ASN A 603 6.97 16.79 32.55
N PHE A 604 6.17 16.84 33.62
CA PHE A 604 5.97 17.99 34.49
C PHE A 604 6.60 17.71 35.85
N GLU A 605 7.17 18.74 36.46
CA GLU A 605 7.62 18.70 37.85
C GLU A 605 6.93 19.81 38.65
N GLY A 606 6.74 19.59 39.96
CA GLY A 606 6.20 20.59 40.87
C GLY A 606 6.86 20.49 42.23
N TRP A 607 7.35 21.61 42.76
CA TRP A 607 7.97 21.69 44.08
C TRP A 607 7.67 23.03 44.73
N MET A 608 8.19 23.25 45.93
CA MET A 608 8.15 24.57 46.55
C MET A 608 9.52 25.17 46.79
N GLY A 609 9.74 26.32 46.17
CA GLY A 609 10.83 27.22 46.53
C GLY A 609 10.53 27.94 47.84
N ARG A 610 11.58 28.47 48.47
CA ARG A 610 11.51 29.32 49.66
C ARG A 610 12.43 30.51 49.45
N GLU A 611 11.94 31.69 49.83
CA GLU A 611 12.66 32.95 49.77
C GLU A 611 12.72 33.60 51.15
N THR A 612 13.64 34.54 51.31
CA THR A 612 13.85 35.31 52.55
C THR A 612 13.48 36.76 52.31
N ARG A 613 12.89 37.42 53.32
CA ARG A 613 12.74 38.88 53.32
C ARG A 613 14.09 39.55 53.10
N GLU A 614 14.07 40.60 52.29
CA GLU A 614 15.24 41.44 52.02
C GLU A 614 15.88 41.98 53.31
N GLY A 615 17.22 42.05 53.32
CA GLY A 615 18.01 42.52 54.46
C GLY A 615 18.07 41.59 55.67
N VAL A 616 17.52 40.37 55.61
CA VAL A 616 17.58 39.41 56.72
C VAL A 616 18.88 38.59 56.70
N ASN A 617 19.50 38.45 57.87
CA ASN A 617 20.65 37.58 58.08
C ASN A 617 20.25 36.10 57.86
N GLN A 618 20.93 35.41 56.94
CA GLN A 618 20.57 34.08 56.46
C GLN A 618 20.98 32.92 57.40
N ASN A 619 20.88 33.14 58.72
CA ASN A 619 21.17 32.17 59.75
C ASN A 619 19.90 31.56 60.35
N GLY A 620 20.05 30.39 60.99
CA GLY A 620 19.02 29.78 61.83
C GLY A 620 17.72 29.41 61.12
N GLY A 621 17.78 29.03 59.83
CA GLY A 621 16.61 28.63 59.03
C GLY A 621 16.09 29.68 58.05
N ASN A 622 16.58 30.93 58.12
CA ASN A 622 16.26 31.99 57.17
C ASN A 622 17.10 31.85 55.87
N GLN A 623 17.01 30.73 55.16
CA GLN A 623 17.80 30.50 53.93
C GLN A 623 16.90 30.20 52.73
N PRO A 624 17.15 30.78 51.55
CA PRO A 624 16.49 30.36 50.31
C PRO A 624 16.77 28.88 49.98
N GLY A 625 15.93 28.27 49.15
CA GLY A 625 16.12 26.88 48.69
C GLY A 625 14.81 26.15 48.40
N ILE A 626 14.90 24.84 48.15
CA ILE A 626 13.72 23.99 47.90
C ILE A 626 13.26 23.35 49.22
N LEU A 627 11.96 23.37 49.50
CA LEU A 627 11.39 22.68 50.65
C LEU A 627 11.49 21.16 50.47
N ARG A 628 12.24 20.51 51.36
CA ARG A 628 12.44 19.05 51.35
C ARG A 628 11.11 18.29 51.37
N GLY A 629 10.94 17.37 50.43
CA GLY A 629 9.70 16.60 50.29
C GLY A 629 8.49 17.39 49.76
N SER A 630 8.69 18.60 49.20
CA SER A 630 7.65 19.30 48.43
C SER A 630 7.62 18.90 46.95
N TYR A 631 8.59 18.11 46.49
CA TYR A 631 8.67 17.68 45.10
C TYR A 631 7.69 16.55 44.78
N ALA A 632 6.95 16.72 43.69
CA ALA A 632 6.15 15.73 42.99
C ALA A 632 6.36 15.86 41.48
N ASN A 633 6.01 14.82 40.71
CA ASN A 633 6.13 14.83 39.25
C ASN A 633 4.95 14.15 38.57
N ALA A 634 4.77 14.48 37.30
CA ALA A 634 3.74 13.94 36.43
C ALA A 634 4.22 13.88 34.97
N PHE A 635 3.42 13.33 34.07
CA PHE A 635 3.59 13.48 32.62
C PHE A 635 2.22 13.65 31.95
N LEU A 636 2.17 14.36 30.81
CA LEU A 636 0.93 14.46 30.03
C LEU A 636 0.65 13.12 29.33
N ASP A 637 -0.30 12.37 29.89
CA ASP A 637 -0.82 11.14 29.31
C ASP A 637 -1.86 11.50 28.24
N THR A 638 -1.50 11.31 26.97
CA THR A 638 -2.35 11.64 25.82
C THR A 638 -3.52 10.68 25.64
N ASN A 639 -3.51 9.48 26.25
CA ASN A 639 -4.66 8.57 26.23
C ASN A 639 -5.88 9.19 26.93
N LEU A 640 -5.64 10.05 27.93
CA LEU A 640 -6.71 10.80 28.61
C LEU A 640 -7.48 11.70 27.65
N LEU A 641 -6.83 12.24 26.59
CA LEU A 641 -7.49 13.06 25.56
C LEU A 641 -8.52 12.26 24.76
N THR A 642 -8.28 10.96 24.57
CA THR A 642 -9.07 10.11 23.68
C THR A 642 -10.03 9.17 24.40
N LEU A 643 -9.92 9.05 25.72
CA LEU A 643 -10.71 8.09 26.51
C LEU A 643 -12.23 8.35 26.50
N ASN A 644 -12.66 9.59 26.22
CA ASN A 644 -14.07 9.96 26.02
C ASN A 644 -14.43 10.17 24.52
N ALA A 645 -13.52 9.91 23.59
CA ALA A 645 -13.73 10.17 22.17
C ALA A 645 -14.44 9.00 21.46
N PRO A 646 -15.27 9.26 20.43
CA PRO A 646 -15.83 8.24 19.55
C PRO A 646 -14.77 7.28 18.97
N ASP A 647 -15.05 5.98 18.97
CA ASP A 647 -14.13 4.94 18.46
C ASP A 647 -13.73 5.20 16.99
N LYS A 648 -14.67 5.67 16.18
CA LYS A 648 -14.45 6.10 14.79
C LYS A 648 -13.51 7.32 14.60
N GLN A 649 -13.02 7.92 15.68
CA GLN A 649 -12.01 8.98 15.67
C GLN A 649 -10.67 8.48 16.22
N THR A 650 -10.68 7.51 17.14
CA THR A 650 -9.49 6.92 17.76
C THR A 650 -8.88 5.79 16.93
N TYR A 651 -9.68 5.14 16.06
CA TYR A 651 -9.23 4.12 15.12
C TYR A 651 -9.47 4.55 13.67
N ASP A 652 -8.40 4.55 12.87
CA ASP A 652 -8.47 4.65 11.42
C ASP A 652 -8.55 3.23 10.82
N VAL A 653 -9.34 3.03 9.76
CA VAL A 653 -9.53 1.72 9.11
C VAL A 653 -9.32 1.81 7.59
N THR A 654 -8.47 0.93 7.07
CA THR A 654 -8.22 0.69 5.65
C THR A 654 -8.40 -0.80 5.31
N TYR A 655 -8.23 -1.16 4.04
CA TYR A 655 -8.12 -2.53 3.58
C TYR A 655 -6.84 -2.66 2.75
N TYR A 656 -6.28 -3.87 2.66
CA TYR A 656 -5.27 -4.18 1.66
C TYR A 656 -5.91 -4.31 0.26
N ASP A 657 -5.23 -3.79 -0.76
CA ASP A 657 -5.63 -3.98 -2.16
C ASP A 657 -5.47 -5.46 -2.57
N SER A 658 -6.35 -5.95 -3.46
CA SER A 658 -6.32 -7.33 -3.95
C SER A 658 -6.33 -7.36 -5.49
N THR A 659 -5.40 -8.09 -6.11
CA THR A 659 -5.31 -8.24 -7.58
C THR A 659 -5.76 -9.65 -8.00
N VAL A 660 -6.67 -9.73 -8.96
CA VAL A 660 -7.45 -10.96 -9.25
C VAL A 660 -7.86 -11.02 -10.73
N LYS A 661 -7.77 -12.17 -11.38
CA LYS A 661 -8.21 -12.35 -12.78
C LYS A 661 -9.74 -12.35 -12.91
N ALA A 662 -10.24 -12.00 -14.10
CA ALA A 662 -11.66 -12.13 -14.43
C ALA A 662 -12.10 -13.61 -14.36
N GLY A 663 -13.17 -13.89 -13.63
CA GLY A 663 -13.66 -15.25 -13.34
C GLY A 663 -13.14 -15.85 -12.02
N ASP A 664 -11.97 -15.41 -11.54
CA ASP A 664 -11.36 -15.95 -10.33
C ASP A 664 -11.97 -15.39 -9.03
N THR A 665 -11.78 -16.12 -7.93
CA THR A 665 -12.15 -15.66 -6.59
C THR A 665 -11.01 -14.90 -5.96
N ALA A 666 -11.32 -13.69 -5.47
CA ALA A 666 -10.37 -12.82 -4.81
C ALA A 666 -9.76 -13.49 -3.58
N GLN A 667 -8.47 -13.24 -3.37
CA GLN A 667 -7.81 -13.58 -2.10
C GLN A 667 -8.52 -12.86 -0.95
N ALA A 668 -8.50 -13.45 0.24
CA ALA A 668 -9.22 -12.93 1.41
C ALA A 668 -8.78 -11.49 1.73
N ILE A 669 -9.67 -10.52 1.53
CA ILE A 669 -9.32 -9.09 1.65
C ILE A 669 -9.47 -8.67 3.11
N VAL A 670 -8.35 -8.38 3.77
CA VAL A 670 -8.29 -8.14 5.22
C VAL A 670 -8.30 -6.64 5.52
N PRO A 671 -9.03 -6.17 6.55
CA PRO A 671 -8.91 -4.79 7.02
C PRO A 671 -7.60 -4.57 7.80
N LYS A 672 -7.01 -3.38 7.68
CA LYS A 672 -5.96 -2.85 8.56
C LYS A 672 -6.59 -1.78 9.44
N LEU A 673 -6.62 -1.98 10.76
CA LEU A 673 -6.98 -0.94 11.73
C LEU A 673 -5.71 -0.39 12.36
N THR A 674 -5.63 0.92 12.52
CA THR A 674 -4.56 1.60 13.27
C THR A 674 -5.13 2.55 14.31
N ASP A 675 -4.50 2.62 15.48
CA ASP A 675 -4.89 3.55 16.55
C ASP A 675 -4.29 4.96 16.37
N ILE A 676 -4.53 5.86 17.31
CA ILE A 676 -4.03 7.25 17.31
C ILE A 676 -2.51 7.40 17.31
N SER A 677 -1.74 6.34 17.60
CA SER A 677 -0.28 6.30 17.47
C SER A 677 0.18 5.80 16.10
N THR A 678 -0.75 5.51 15.18
CA THR A 678 -0.57 4.84 13.88
C THR A 678 -0.13 3.37 13.95
N ARG A 679 -0.02 2.80 15.15
CA ARG A 679 0.21 1.37 15.40
C ARG A 679 -0.97 0.53 14.91
N GLN A 680 -0.70 -0.59 14.22
CA GLN A 680 -1.73 -1.54 13.83
C GLN A 680 -2.30 -2.28 15.05
N VAL A 681 -3.63 -2.43 15.11
CA VAL A 681 -4.36 -3.03 16.24
C VAL A 681 -5.37 -4.09 15.79
N GLU A 682 -5.77 -4.96 16.72
CA GLU A 682 -6.91 -5.86 16.51
C GLU A 682 -8.23 -5.07 16.43
N VAL A 683 -9.27 -5.72 15.87
CA VAL A 683 -10.62 -5.18 15.84
C VAL A 683 -11.19 -5.06 17.26
N PRO A 684 -11.62 -3.86 17.73
CA PRO A 684 -12.13 -3.68 19.08
C PRO A 684 -13.28 -4.66 19.42
N PRO A 685 -13.21 -5.43 20.54
CA PRO A 685 -14.19 -6.45 20.87
C PRO A 685 -15.62 -5.89 20.94
N GLY A 686 -16.48 -6.39 20.06
CA GLY A 686 -17.87 -5.91 19.94
C GLY A 686 -18.17 -5.19 18.63
N SER A 687 -17.14 -4.74 17.88
CA SER A 687 -17.29 -4.17 16.54
C SER A 687 -17.99 -5.12 15.56
N ARG A 688 -18.57 -4.56 14.48
CA ARG A 688 -19.17 -5.30 13.36
C ARG A 688 -18.90 -4.68 12.00
N PHE A 689 -18.62 -5.52 11.01
CA PHE A 689 -18.47 -5.12 9.61
C PHE A 689 -19.67 -5.53 8.76
N ALA A 690 -20.08 -4.67 7.81
CA ALA A 690 -21.13 -4.96 6.85
C ALA A 690 -20.85 -4.30 5.49
N ILE A 691 -21.18 -4.98 4.39
CA ILE A 691 -21.11 -4.38 3.04
C ILE A 691 -22.45 -3.71 2.73
N SER A 692 -22.40 -2.43 2.34
CA SER A 692 -23.61 -1.61 2.14
C SER A 692 -24.35 -1.90 0.81
N ARG A 693 -23.59 -2.30 -0.22
CA ARG A 693 -24.08 -2.68 -1.55
C ARG A 693 -23.01 -3.54 -2.23
N ASN A 694 -23.40 -4.61 -2.92
CA ASN A 694 -22.48 -5.34 -3.79
C ASN A 694 -22.13 -4.48 -5.01
N PRO A 695 -20.84 -4.27 -5.33
CA PRO A 695 -20.42 -3.60 -6.55
C PRO A 695 -20.81 -4.37 -7.82
N GLU A 696 -20.76 -3.67 -8.95
CA GLU A 696 -20.85 -4.30 -10.27
C GLU A 696 -19.54 -5.05 -10.57
N HIS A 697 -19.59 -5.97 -11.55
CA HIS A 697 -18.51 -6.92 -11.88
C HIS A 697 -18.08 -7.90 -10.77
N LEU A 698 -18.73 -7.92 -9.60
CA LEU A 698 -18.51 -8.92 -8.55
C LEU A 698 -19.72 -9.83 -8.34
N SER A 699 -19.45 -11.08 -7.94
CA SER A 699 -20.41 -12.07 -7.50
C SER A 699 -19.96 -12.73 -6.20
N ASN A 700 -20.84 -13.50 -5.54
CA ASN A 700 -20.57 -14.20 -4.28
C ASN A 700 -20.01 -13.35 -3.12
N VAL A 701 -20.11 -12.01 -3.19
CA VAL A 701 -19.56 -11.07 -2.20
C VAL A 701 -20.09 -11.38 -0.79
N ARG A 702 -19.16 -11.61 0.14
CA ARG A 702 -19.39 -11.90 1.56
C ARG A 702 -18.37 -11.16 2.40
N ILE A 703 -18.75 -10.84 3.64
CA ILE A 703 -17.86 -10.30 4.67
C ILE A 703 -18.07 -11.08 5.96
N ASP A 704 -16.99 -11.40 6.68
CA ASP A 704 -17.11 -11.89 8.05
C ASP A 704 -17.48 -10.75 9.00
N GLU A 705 -18.60 -10.90 9.71
CA GLU A 705 -19.20 -9.83 10.51
C GLU A 705 -18.30 -9.32 11.65
N LYS A 706 -17.28 -10.10 12.08
CA LYS A 706 -16.43 -9.80 13.24
C LYS A 706 -15.02 -9.34 12.85
N THR A 707 -14.43 -10.00 11.85
CA THR A 707 -13.05 -9.77 11.40
C THR A 707 -12.97 -8.84 10.20
N GLY A 708 -14.09 -8.60 9.52
CA GLY A 708 -14.16 -7.74 8.33
C GLY A 708 -13.56 -8.33 7.07
N VAL A 709 -13.07 -9.58 7.11
CA VAL A 709 -12.47 -10.24 5.95
C VAL A 709 -13.51 -10.42 4.84
N ILE A 710 -13.20 -9.92 3.65
CA ILE A 710 -14.07 -10.00 2.46
C ILE A 710 -13.65 -11.18 1.59
N THR A 711 -14.64 -11.85 1.00
CA THR A 711 -14.45 -12.77 -0.13
C THR A 711 -15.43 -12.41 -1.26
N ALA A 712 -14.97 -12.44 -2.50
CA ALA A 712 -15.76 -12.09 -3.68
C ALA A 712 -15.20 -12.80 -4.92
N THR A 713 -16.04 -13.11 -5.90
CA THR A 713 -15.63 -13.67 -7.20
C THR A 713 -15.77 -12.62 -8.28
N VAL A 714 -14.68 -12.31 -9.00
CA VAL A 714 -14.68 -11.37 -10.11
C VAL A 714 -15.43 -11.99 -11.29
N SER A 715 -16.29 -11.22 -11.97
CA SER A 715 -17.01 -11.71 -13.14
C SER A 715 -16.05 -12.03 -14.28
N GLU A 716 -16.31 -13.10 -15.02
CA GLU A 716 -15.64 -13.46 -16.28
C GLU A 716 -15.64 -12.31 -17.31
N ASN A 717 -16.62 -11.40 -17.21
CA ASN A 717 -16.79 -10.25 -18.10
C ASN A 717 -16.29 -8.92 -17.47
N ALA A 718 -15.45 -8.99 -16.44
CA ALA A 718 -14.81 -7.81 -15.86
C ALA A 718 -13.63 -7.36 -16.75
N PRO A 719 -13.56 -6.09 -17.20
CA PRO A 719 -12.44 -5.64 -18.02
C PRO A 719 -11.11 -5.64 -17.24
N ALA A 720 -10.03 -6.09 -17.87
CA ALA A 720 -8.67 -5.99 -17.33
C ALA A 720 -8.33 -4.54 -16.95
N GLY A 721 -7.61 -4.36 -15.83
CA GLY A 721 -7.26 -3.05 -15.28
C GLY A 721 -8.38 -2.32 -14.56
N THR A 722 -9.59 -2.89 -14.45
CA THR A 722 -10.70 -2.26 -13.70
C THR A 722 -10.42 -2.25 -12.20
N GLU A 723 -10.57 -1.08 -11.56
CA GLU A 723 -10.61 -0.97 -10.10
C GLU A 723 -12.06 -1.07 -9.60
N ILE A 724 -12.35 -2.06 -8.77
CA ILE A 724 -13.66 -2.30 -8.17
C ILE A 724 -13.59 -1.98 -6.68
N LEU A 725 -14.42 -1.03 -6.22
CA LEU A 725 -14.47 -0.59 -4.83
C LEU A 725 -15.65 -1.22 -4.09
N VAL A 726 -15.38 -1.98 -3.03
CA VAL A 726 -16.36 -2.63 -2.15
C VAL A 726 -16.61 -1.73 -0.93
N PRO A 727 -17.80 -1.09 -0.80
CA PRO A 727 -18.08 -0.19 0.32
C PRO A 727 -18.45 -0.95 1.59
N VAL A 728 -17.54 -0.94 2.56
CA VAL A 728 -17.69 -1.55 3.88
C VAL A 728 -18.02 -0.48 4.92
N THR A 729 -18.99 -0.76 5.79
CA THR A 729 -19.25 -0.02 7.02
C THR A 729 -18.74 -0.83 8.20
N LEU A 730 -17.83 -0.24 8.98
CA LEU A 730 -17.44 -0.71 10.30
C LEU A 730 -18.31 0.03 11.34
N THR A 731 -18.94 -0.72 12.24
CA THR A 731 -19.61 -0.21 13.44
C THR A 731 -18.79 -0.63 14.66
N TYR A 732 -18.40 0.32 15.51
CA TYR A 732 -17.57 0.09 16.69
C TYR A 732 -18.42 -0.27 17.94
N PRO A 733 -17.81 -0.69 19.08
CA PRO A 733 -18.55 -1.04 20.29
C PRO A 733 -19.35 0.13 20.88
N ASP A 734 -18.89 1.38 20.73
CA ASP A 734 -19.64 2.59 21.09
C ASP A 734 -20.88 2.86 20.19
N GLY A 735 -21.08 2.06 19.13
CA GLY A 735 -22.17 2.18 18.16
C GLY A 735 -21.92 3.19 17.03
N THR A 736 -20.78 3.89 17.05
CA THR A 736 -20.37 4.81 15.98
C THR A 736 -19.87 4.03 14.77
N ARG A 737 -19.70 4.73 13.63
CA ARG A 737 -19.42 4.08 12.34
C ARG A 737 -18.38 4.80 11.51
N ALA A 738 -17.55 4.02 10.85
CA ALA A 738 -16.68 4.41 9.75
C ALA A 738 -17.12 3.71 8.46
N THR A 739 -16.84 4.32 7.31
CA THR A 739 -17.07 3.72 5.98
C THR A 739 -15.78 3.79 5.18
N VAL A 740 -15.40 2.65 4.59
CA VAL A 740 -14.13 2.46 3.88
C VAL A 740 -14.40 1.63 2.62
N ASN A 741 -13.62 1.85 1.56
CA ASN A 741 -13.66 1.00 0.37
C ASN A 741 -12.52 -0.01 0.42
N ALA A 742 -12.81 -1.30 0.26
CA ALA A 742 -11.81 -2.29 -0.09
C ALA A 742 -11.66 -2.33 -1.62
N LYS A 743 -10.44 -2.39 -2.13
CA LYS A 743 -10.14 -2.27 -3.57
C LYS A 743 -9.72 -3.61 -4.17
N ILE A 744 -10.38 -3.99 -5.25
CA ILE A 744 -10.05 -5.15 -6.08
C ILE A 744 -9.61 -4.64 -7.46
N ILE A 745 -8.45 -5.05 -7.92
CA ILE A 745 -7.90 -4.74 -9.24
C ILE A 745 -8.06 -5.96 -10.13
N VAL A 746 -8.70 -5.81 -11.29
CA VAL A 746 -8.80 -6.90 -12.27
C VAL A 746 -7.45 -7.04 -12.99
N GLU A 747 -6.77 -8.16 -12.77
CA GLU A 747 -5.47 -8.47 -13.37
C GLU A 747 -5.57 -8.52 -14.90
N ALA A 748 -4.55 -7.97 -15.58
CA ALA A 748 -4.41 -8.16 -17.02
C ALA A 748 -3.89 -9.56 -17.33
N SER A 749 -4.61 -10.31 -18.17
CA SER A 749 -4.16 -11.62 -18.65
C SER A 749 -2.78 -11.52 -19.31
N LYS A 750 -1.91 -12.53 -19.10
CA LYS A 750 -0.73 -12.74 -19.96
C LYS A 750 -1.21 -12.73 -21.42
N PRO A 751 -0.51 -12.05 -22.35
CA PRO A 751 -0.78 -12.23 -23.78
C PRO A 751 -0.70 -13.72 -24.15
N LYS A 752 -1.56 -14.14 -25.09
CA LYS A 752 -1.62 -15.53 -25.54
C LYS A 752 -0.37 -15.89 -26.35
N ASP A 753 -0.06 -17.18 -26.42
CA ASP A 753 1.13 -17.62 -27.17
C ASP A 753 0.96 -17.35 -28.69
N ALA A 754 -0.23 -17.58 -29.28
CA ALA A 754 -0.58 -17.15 -30.65
C ALA A 754 -0.77 -15.62 -30.83
N GLU A 755 -0.66 -14.82 -29.77
CA GLU A 755 -0.54 -13.36 -29.87
C GLU A 755 0.91 -12.91 -29.67
N THR A 756 1.82 -13.82 -29.30
CA THR A 756 3.19 -13.55 -28.84
C THR A 756 4.24 -14.13 -29.79
N TYR A 757 3.92 -15.22 -30.49
CA TYR A 757 4.80 -15.88 -31.47
C TYR A 757 4.19 -15.87 -32.87
N GLU A 758 5.04 -15.85 -33.90
CA GLU A 758 4.63 -15.95 -35.32
C GLU A 758 5.35 -17.12 -36.04
N PRO A 759 4.62 -18.12 -36.57
CA PRO A 759 5.20 -19.26 -37.28
C PRO A 759 5.39 -19.01 -38.78
N THR A 760 6.64 -19.12 -39.26
CA THR A 760 7.03 -18.90 -40.65
C THR A 760 7.65 -20.15 -41.28
N TYR A 761 7.30 -20.45 -42.53
CA TYR A 761 8.01 -21.44 -43.36
C TYR A 761 8.97 -20.77 -44.33
N THR A 762 10.10 -21.42 -44.61
CA THR A 762 10.97 -21.05 -45.73
C THR A 762 10.43 -21.61 -47.04
N ASP A 763 10.29 -20.77 -48.08
CA ASP A 763 9.91 -21.19 -49.44
C ASP A 763 10.72 -22.40 -49.90
N THR A 764 10.01 -23.50 -50.15
CA THR A 764 10.60 -24.79 -50.46
C THR A 764 10.55 -25.06 -51.97
N LYS A 765 11.61 -25.66 -52.50
CA LYS A 765 11.79 -25.89 -53.93
C LYS A 765 11.62 -27.37 -54.28
N GLY A 766 10.93 -27.68 -55.39
CA GLY A 766 10.75 -29.06 -55.84
C GLY A 766 10.43 -29.18 -57.33
N LYS A 767 10.93 -30.24 -57.98
CA LYS A 767 10.65 -30.53 -59.40
C LYS A 767 9.29 -31.20 -59.58
N ALA A 768 8.67 -30.97 -60.75
CA ALA A 768 7.52 -31.74 -61.21
C ALA A 768 7.79 -33.27 -61.20
N GLY A 769 6.75 -34.06 -60.92
CA GLY A 769 6.84 -35.52 -60.83
C GLY A 769 7.60 -36.06 -59.60
N ARG A 770 7.93 -35.21 -58.62
CA ARG A 770 8.67 -35.58 -57.40
C ARG A 770 7.96 -35.07 -56.14
N THR A 771 8.22 -35.72 -55.00
CA THR A 771 7.79 -35.22 -53.70
C THR A 771 8.73 -34.14 -53.21
N ALA A 772 8.20 -32.95 -52.97
CA ALA A 772 8.89 -31.89 -52.23
C ALA A 772 8.71 -32.10 -50.72
N THR A 773 9.73 -31.74 -49.95
CA THR A 773 9.74 -31.80 -48.47
C THR A 773 10.27 -30.47 -47.96
N THR A 774 9.54 -29.83 -47.05
CA THR A 774 9.93 -28.53 -46.49
C THR A 774 10.90 -28.68 -45.32
N ASN A 775 11.52 -27.58 -44.92
CA ASN A 775 12.03 -27.46 -43.56
C ASN A 775 10.87 -27.46 -42.54
N ALA A 776 11.18 -27.68 -41.26
CA ALA A 776 10.28 -27.31 -40.17
C ALA A 776 10.05 -25.78 -40.16
N PRO A 777 8.88 -25.30 -39.69
CA PRO A 777 8.67 -23.87 -39.52
C PRO A 777 9.56 -23.31 -38.40
N THR A 778 10.01 -22.08 -38.56
CA THR A 778 10.65 -21.30 -37.50
C THR A 778 9.63 -20.40 -36.83
N PHE A 779 9.87 -20.06 -35.57
CA PHE A 779 9.05 -19.09 -34.84
C PHE A 779 9.86 -17.86 -34.54
N LYS A 780 9.18 -16.71 -34.55
CA LYS A 780 9.67 -15.48 -33.94
C LYS A 780 8.76 -15.06 -32.80
N ASP A 781 9.24 -14.22 -31.89
CA ASP A 781 8.40 -13.47 -30.97
C ASP A 781 8.09 -12.05 -31.47
N ARG A 782 7.36 -11.26 -30.67
CA ARG A 782 7.02 -9.85 -30.96
C ARG A 782 8.22 -8.93 -31.14
N GLU A 783 9.37 -9.29 -30.59
CA GLU A 783 10.63 -8.56 -30.71
C GLU A 783 11.43 -9.05 -31.93
N ASN A 784 10.81 -9.85 -32.80
CA ASN A 784 11.37 -10.40 -34.03
C ASN A 784 12.51 -11.42 -33.77
N ASN A 785 12.73 -11.82 -32.51
CA ASN A 785 13.78 -12.74 -32.09
C ASN A 785 13.40 -14.20 -32.37
N ALA A 786 14.39 -15.08 -32.58
CA ALA A 786 14.15 -16.48 -32.88
C ALA A 786 13.67 -17.27 -31.63
N ALA A 787 12.45 -17.80 -31.70
CA ALA A 787 11.78 -18.49 -30.60
C ALA A 787 11.65 -20.01 -30.83
N THR A 788 11.50 -20.77 -29.75
CA THR A 788 11.21 -22.22 -29.80
C THR A 788 10.02 -22.59 -28.90
N PRO A 789 8.79 -22.12 -29.22
CA PRO A 789 7.60 -22.46 -28.45
C PRO A 789 7.25 -23.94 -28.60
N LYS A 790 6.56 -24.48 -27.60
CA LYS A 790 6.13 -25.88 -27.57
C LYS A 790 4.76 -26.03 -28.24
N VAL A 791 4.75 -26.70 -29.38
CA VAL A 791 3.63 -26.72 -30.33
C VAL A 791 3.33 -28.12 -30.88
N THR A 792 2.16 -28.26 -31.51
CA THR A 792 1.81 -29.39 -32.39
C THR A 792 1.21 -28.90 -33.69
N TYR A 793 1.29 -29.71 -34.76
CA TYR A 793 0.94 -29.29 -36.12
C TYR A 793 -0.18 -30.14 -36.73
N LYS A 794 -1.03 -29.53 -37.55
CA LYS A 794 -2.05 -30.21 -38.36
C LYS A 794 -2.18 -29.56 -39.74
N LEU A 795 -2.62 -30.35 -40.71
CA LEU A 795 -2.92 -29.86 -42.05
C LEU A 795 -4.17 -28.95 -41.99
N GLY A 796 -4.11 -27.77 -42.61
CA GLY A 796 -5.21 -26.82 -42.63
C GLY A 796 -6.31 -27.16 -43.63
N ASP A 797 -7.45 -26.51 -43.50
CA ASP A 797 -8.59 -26.68 -44.42
C ASP A 797 -8.20 -26.29 -45.86
N ASN A 798 -8.72 -27.05 -46.83
CA ASN A 798 -8.44 -26.90 -48.27
C ASN A 798 -6.99 -27.20 -48.72
N ALA A 799 -6.19 -27.89 -47.89
CA ALA A 799 -4.85 -28.30 -48.30
C ALA A 799 -4.82 -29.17 -49.58
N PRO A 800 -3.78 -29.04 -50.43
CA PRO A 800 -3.70 -29.79 -51.70
C PRO A 800 -3.80 -31.31 -51.54
N ALA A 801 -4.50 -31.96 -52.47
CA ALA A 801 -4.66 -33.42 -52.45
C ALA A 801 -3.30 -34.13 -52.53
N GLY A 802 -3.00 -34.95 -51.52
CA GLY A 802 -1.71 -35.64 -51.37
C GLY A 802 -0.69 -34.92 -50.49
N ALA A 803 -0.95 -33.69 -50.03
CA ALA A 803 -0.13 -33.03 -49.02
C ALA A 803 -0.25 -33.72 -47.65
N SER A 804 0.82 -33.70 -46.86
CA SER A 804 0.81 -34.11 -45.45
C SER A 804 1.79 -33.29 -44.63
N VAL A 805 1.58 -33.23 -43.31
CA VAL A 805 2.45 -32.53 -42.36
C VAL A 805 2.75 -33.45 -41.18
N ASP A 806 4.00 -33.47 -40.72
CA ASP A 806 4.39 -34.16 -39.50
C ASP A 806 3.87 -33.41 -38.27
N GLY A 807 3.07 -34.08 -37.44
CA GLY A 807 2.39 -33.46 -36.30
C GLY A 807 3.29 -32.98 -35.15
N THR A 808 4.59 -33.32 -35.18
CA THR A 808 5.57 -33.01 -34.12
C THR A 808 6.66 -32.03 -34.54
N THR A 809 7.03 -32.03 -35.82
CA THR A 809 8.10 -31.20 -36.39
C THR A 809 7.60 -30.14 -37.37
N GLY A 810 6.36 -30.25 -37.85
CA GLY A 810 5.80 -29.31 -38.83
C GLY A 810 6.35 -29.49 -40.25
N VAL A 811 7.21 -30.48 -40.50
CA VAL A 811 7.70 -30.74 -41.85
C VAL A 811 6.54 -31.13 -42.77
N VAL A 812 6.36 -30.37 -43.85
CA VAL A 812 5.34 -30.61 -44.88
C VAL A 812 5.95 -31.42 -46.04
N THR A 813 5.17 -32.34 -46.61
CA THR A 813 5.51 -33.05 -47.84
C THR A 813 4.37 -32.96 -48.85
N TYR A 814 4.72 -32.82 -50.13
CA TYR A 814 3.74 -32.75 -51.22
C TYR A 814 4.26 -33.41 -52.51
N PRO A 815 3.55 -34.39 -53.10
CA PRO A 815 3.87 -34.98 -54.40
C PRO A 815 3.44 -34.02 -55.53
N ILE A 816 4.40 -33.36 -56.16
CA ILE A 816 4.15 -32.43 -57.27
C ILE A 816 3.79 -33.25 -58.53
N PRO A 817 2.64 -32.99 -59.18
CA PRO A 817 2.27 -33.67 -60.43
C PRO A 817 3.31 -33.49 -61.55
N GLU A 818 3.36 -34.47 -62.47
CA GLU A 818 4.39 -34.57 -63.51
C GLU A 818 4.32 -33.46 -64.58
N ASN A 819 3.16 -32.81 -64.74
CA ASN A 819 2.92 -31.74 -65.72
C ASN A 819 2.64 -30.38 -65.03
N THR A 820 3.18 -30.13 -63.84
CA THR A 820 3.00 -28.85 -63.15
C THR A 820 4.00 -27.81 -63.68
N ALA A 821 3.49 -26.67 -64.14
CA ALA A 821 4.31 -25.62 -64.75
C ALA A 821 5.31 -25.00 -63.76
N VAL A 822 6.48 -24.62 -64.26
CA VAL A 822 7.52 -23.94 -63.48
C VAL A 822 7.04 -22.60 -62.93
N GLY A 823 7.44 -22.28 -61.70
CA GLY A 823 6.96 -21.11 -60.99
C GLY A 823 5.54 -21.26 -60.43
N THR A 824 4.88 -22.41 -60.58
CA THR A 824 3.62 -22.69 -59.87
C THR A 824 3.90 -22.69 -58.37
N GLU A 825 3.18 -21.83 -57.64
CA GLU A 825 3.24 -21.77 -56.18
C GLU A 825 2.15 -22.67 -55.58
N VAL A 826 2.57 -23.73 -54.88
CA VAL A 826 1.68 -24.64 -54.15
C VAL A 826 1.71 -24.26 -52.67
N ASN A 827 0.60 -23.67 -52.21
CA ASN A 827 0.42 -23.23 -50.83
C ASN A 827 -0.26 -24.34 -50.02
N VAL A 828 0.46 -24.91 -49.03
CA VAL A 828 -0.08 -25.90 -48.10
C VAL A 828 -0.35 -25.21 -46.75
N PRO A 829 -1.63 -25.00 -46.35
CA PRO A 829 -1.95 -24.41 -45.07
C PRO A 829 -1.63 -25.37 -43.92
N VAL A 830 -1.07 -24.84 -42.84
CA VAL A 830 -0.74 -25.57 -41.61
C VAL A 830 -1.29 -24.83 -40.41
N VAL A 831 -2.01 -25.55 -39.56
CA VAL A 831 -2.47 -25.08 -38.25
C VAL A 831 -1.43 -25.46 -37.21
N VAL A 832 -0.92 -24.45 -36.50
CA VAL A 832 -0.07 -24.62 -35.32
C VAL A 832 -0.96 -24.55 -34.08
N THR A 833 -0.70 -25.38 -33.07
CA THR A 833 -1.39 -25.33 -31.77
C THR A 833 -0.37 -25.27 -30.64
N TYR A 834 -0.42 -24.22 -29.84
CA TYR A 834 0.47 -23.95 -28.70
C TYR A 834 0.01 -24.69 -27.42
N GLU A 835 0.88 -24.74 -26.41
CA GLU A 835 0.58 -25.38 -25.12
C GLU A 835 -0.53 -24.67 -24.31
N ASP A 836 -0.75 -23.36 -24.52
CA ASP A 836 -1.90 -22.62 -23.96
C ASP A 836 -3.25 -22.96 -24.66
N GLY A 837 -3.22 -23.79 -25.71
CA GLY A 837 -4.38 -24.21 -26.49
C GLY A 837 -4.79 -23.22 -27.60
N THR A 838 -4.05 -22.14 -27.80
CA THR A 838 -4.27 -21.20 -28.91
C THR A 838 -3.65 -21.70 -30.20
N THR A 839 -4.03 -21.09 -31.33
CA THR A 839 -3.69 -21.60 -32.66
C THR A 839 -3.37 -20.50 -33.67
N ASP A 840 -2.30 -20.69 -34.43
CA ASP A 840 -1.97 -19.89 -35.61
C ASP A 840 -2.22 -20.67 -36.89
N ASN A 841 -2.41 -19.93 -37.98
CA ASN A 841 -2.49 -20.46 -39.34
C ASN A 841 -1.35 -19.87 -40.16
N THR A 842 -0.47 -20.74 -40.67
CA THR A 842 0.65 -20.36 -41.55
C THR A 842 0.60 -21.20 -42.82
N THR A 843 1.42 -20.86 -43.81
CA THR A 843 1.43 -21.52 -45.13
C THR A 843 2.82 -22.01 -45.48
N ALA A 844 2.96 -23.33 -45.63
CA ALA A 844 4.14 -23.93 -46.22
C ALA A 844 4.06 -23.78 -47.74
N LYS A 845 4.86 -22.86 -48.29
CA LYS A 845 4.91 -22.54 -49.71
C LYS A 845 5.93 -23.41 -50.43
N ILE A 846 5.48 -24.10 -51.48
CA ILE A 846 6.31 -24.95 -52.34
C ILE A 846 6.29 -24.37 -53.76
N ILE A 847 7.44 -23.91 -54.25
CA ILE A 847 7.62 -23.40 -55.61
C ILE A 847 8.08 -24.56 -56.50
N VAL A 848 7.36 -24.79 -57.59
CA VAL A 848 7.76 -25.76 -58.61
C VAL A 848 8.95 -25.22 -59.40
N GLU A 849 10.10 -25.86 -59.21
CA GLU A 849 11.32 -25.54 -59.94
C GLU A 849 11.37 -26.21 -61.31
N ALA A 850 12.15 -25.56 -62.18
CA ALA A 850 12.54 -26.04 -63.48
C ALA A 850 13.03 -27.51 -63.45
N THR A 851 12.39 -28.38 -64.25
CA THR A 851 13.02 -29.62 -64.72
C THR A 851 14.18 -29.27 -65.64
N ASP A 852 15.02 -30.23 -66.02
CA ASP A 852 16.21 -29.85 -66.79
C ASP A 852 15.86 -29.33 -68.20
N ALA A 853 14.73 -29.73 -68.78
CA ALA A 853 14.13 -29.10 -69.99
C ALA A 853 13.62 -27.66 -69.78
N ASP A 854 13.31 -27.26 -68.54
CA ASP A 854 12.91 -25.87 -68.25
C ASP A 854 14.11 -24.99 -67.87
N LYS A 855 15.23 -25.60 -67.45
CA LYS A 855 16.49 -24.90 -67.13
C LYS A 855 17.31 -24.61 -68.37
N TYR A 856 17.40 -25.60 -69.25
CA TYR A 856 18.13 -25.53 -70.49
C TYR A 856 17.14 -25.22 -71.58
N THR A 857 17.08 -23.97 -72.05
CA THR A 857 16.47 -23.71 -73.35
C THR A 857 17.43 -24.27 -74.41
N PRO A 858 17.05 -25.29 -75.18
CA PRO A 858 17.92 -25.93 -76.16
C PRO A 858 18.07 -24.99 -77.35
N GLU A 859 19.17 -24.25 -77.36
CA GLU A 859 19.47 -23.34 -78.45
C GLU A 859 19.68 -24.13 -79.75
N ALA A 860 18.66 -24.13 -80.60
CA ALA A 860 18.82 -24.41 -82.01
C ALA A 860 19.66 -23.30 -82.64
N THR A 861 20.89 -23.59 -83.07
CA THR A 861 21.54 -22.74 -84.05
C THR A 861 20.68 -22.71 -85.31
N PRO A 862 20.41 -21.53 -85.88
CA PRO A 862 19.76 -21.49 -87.17
C PRO A 862 20.59 -22.24 -88.20
N GLU A 863 19.99 -23.15 -88.96
CA GLU A 863 20.70 -23.88 -90.01
C GLU A 863 20.89 -22.93 -91.20
N VAL A 864 22.05 -22.27 -91.22
CA VAL A 864 22.38 -21.25 -92.23
C VAL A 864 22.96 -21.89 -93.48
N ILE A 865 22.12 -22.67 -94.16
CA ILE A 865 22.42 -23.10 -95.52
C ILE A 865 22.51 -21.89 -96.46
N LYS A 866 23.59 -21.82 -97.23
CA LYS A 866 23.56 -21.05 -98.48
C LYS A 866 22.58 -21.73 -99.42
N LYS A 867 21.74 -20.93 -100.10
CA LYS A 867 20.72 -21.37 -101.07
C LYS A 867 21.14 -22.62 -101.86
N GLY A 868 20.46 -23.74 -101.64
CA GLY A 868 20.74 -25.05 -102.24
C GLY A 868 21.52 -26.05 -101.37
N GLY A 869 21.69 -25.77 -100.06
CA GLY A 869 22.34 -26.69 -99.11
C GLY A 869 21.49 -27.93 -98.74
N THR A 870 22.14 -28.93 -98.15
CA THR A 870 21.47 -30.05 -97.45
C THR A 870 21.10 -29.64 -96.04
N VAL A 871 19.96 -30.11 -95.54
CA VAL A 871 19.49 -29.86 -94.17
C VAL A 871 19.57 -31.16 -93.38
N ASP A 872 20.47 -31.21 -92.39
CA ASP A 872 20.24 -31.97 -91.15
C ASP A 872 19.63 -30.99 -90.13
N LEU A 873 19.06 -31.51 -89.05
CA LEU A 873 18.52 -30.72 -87.92
C LEU A 873 18.95 -31.28 -86.56
N THR A 874 19.56 -32.47 -86.55
CA THR A 874 19.87 -33.22 -85.33
C THR A 874 21.15 -32.76 -84.64
N ASP A 875 22.01 -32.04 -85.36
CA ASP A 875 23.22 -31.38 -84.87
C ASP A 875 23.05 -29.85 -84.66
N ASN A 876 21.94 -29.25 -85.14
CA ASN A 876 21.64 -27.84 -84.90
C ASN A 876 21.28 -27.52 -83.43
N ILE A 877 20.88 -28.50 -82.63
CA ILE A 877 20.79 -28.28 -81.18
C ILE A 877 22.20 -28.20 -80.62
N ARG A 878 22.60 -27.01 -80.15
CA ARG A 878 23.90 -26.80 -79.52
C ARG A 878 24.13 -27.85 -78.42
N PRO A 879 25.36 -28.37 -78.24
CA PRO A 879 25.68 -29.21 -77.09
C PRO A 879 25.29 -28.48 -75.81
N ILE A 880 24.22 -28.96 -75.17
CA ILE A 880 23.66 -28.31 -73.98
C ILE A 880 24.68 -28.49 -72.87
N THR A 881 25.17 -27.39 -72.30
CA THR A 881 26.12 -27.43 -71.20
C THR A 881 25.47 -26.99 -69.90
N ASP A 882 25.92 -27.56 -68.79
CA ASP A 882 25.61 -26.99 -67.48
C ASP A 882 26.27 -25.61 -67.31
N ALA A 883 25.93 -24.90 -66.23
CA ALA A 883 26.52 -23.59 -65.93
C ALA A 883 28.03 -23.64 -65.61
N SER A 884 28.65 -24.82 -65.57
CA SER A 884 30.11 -25.02 -65.43
C SER A 884 30.78 -25.39 -66.76
N GLY A 885 30.03 -25.46 -67.88
CA GLY A 885 30.52 -25.81 -69.20
C GLY A 885 30.64 -27.32 -69.49
N ASN A 886 30.16 -28.20 -68.62
CA ASN A 886 30.18 -29.64 -68.87
C ASN A 886 29.03 -30.04 -69.82
N PRO A 887 29.22 -30.96 -70.79
CA PRO A 887 28.14 -31.44 -71.64
C PRO A 887 27.07 -32.20 -70.84
N VAL A 888 25.82 -31.73 -70.93
CA VAL A 888 24.61 -32.43 -70.48
C VAL A 888 24.28 -33.50 -71.53
N PRO A 889 24.26 -34.79 -71.19
CA PRO A 889 24.04 -35.86 -72.17
C PRO A 889 22.56 -35.96 -72.54
N VAL A 890 22.13 -35.13 -73.50
CA VAL A 890 20.79 -35.16 -74.09
C VAL A 890 20.73 -36.07 -75.32
N THR A 891 19.51 -36.44 -75.71
CA THR A 891 19.25 -37.11 -76.99
C THR A 891 18.31 -36.26 -77.84
N VAL A 892 18.69 -36.06 -79.10
CA VAL A 892 17.98 -35.20 -80.07
C VAL A 892 17.46 -36.08 -81.20
N LYS A 893 16.26 -35.78 -81.70
CA LYS A 893 15.60 -36.54 -82.77
C LYS A 893 14.79 -35.62 -83.67
N ASP A 894 15.02 -35.69 -84.98
CA ASP A 894 14.16 -34.99 -85.95
C ASP A 894 12.73 -35.56 -85.93
N VAL A 895 11.76 -34.65 -85.84
CA VAL A 895 10.32 -34.91 -85.88
C VAL A 895 9.60 -33.98 -86.88
N THR A 896 10.37 -33.33 -87.77
CA THR A 896 9.87 -32.40 -88.79
C THR A 896 8.92 -33.12 -89.76
N PRO A 897 7.71 -32.60 -90.00
CA PRO A 897 6.83 -33.12 -91.05
C PRO A 897 7.48 -33.04 -92.43
N ALA A 898 7.34 -34.10 -93.22
CA ALA A 898 7.98 -34.17 -94.54
C ALA A 898 7.47 -33.05 -95.48
N GLY A 899 8.39 -32.20 -95.94
CA GLY A 899 8.10 -31.09 -96.87
C GLY A 899 8.00 -29.70 -96.24
N THR A 900 8.27 -29.53 -94.94
CA THR A 900 8.18 -28.22 -94.26
C THR A 900 9.30 -27.23 -94.64
N ILE A 901 10.44 -27.69 -95.16
CA ILE A 901 11.61 -26.88 -95.54
C ILE A 901 11.94 -27.07 -97.02
N ASP A 902 12.17 -25.98 -97.77
CA ASP A 902 12.76 -26.00 -99.12
C ASP A 902 14.12 -25.28 -99.13
N PRO A 903 15.26 -25.98 -99.27
CA PRO A 903 16.57 -25.34 -99.22
C PRO A 903 16.89 -24.43 -100.43
N ASN A 904 16.03 -24.40 -101.45
CA ASN A 904 16.34 -23.74 -102.73
C ASN A 904 15.91 -22.28 -102.81
N THR A 905 15.19 -21.74 -101.83
CA THR A 905 14.68 -20.36 -101.85
C THR A 905 15.25 -19.56 -100.67
N PRO A 906 15.93 -18.40 -100.89
CA PRO A 906 16.41 -17.57 -99.79
C PRO A 906 15.24 -17.01 -98.97
N GLY A 907 15.27 -17.27 -97.67
CA GLY A 907 14.20 -16.95 -96.73
C GLY A 907 14.39 -17.73 -95.43
N ASP A 908 13.33 -17.77 -94.63
CA ASP A 908 13.33 -18.32 -93.29
C ASP A 908 12.29 -19.45 -93.23
N TYR A 909 12.75 -20.69 -93.01
CA TYR A 909 11.94 -21.88 -92.78
C TYR A 909 12.09 -22.35 -91.32
N THR A 910 11.36 -23.40 -90.92
CA THR A 910 11.42 -23.93 -89.56
C THR A 910 11.25 -25.45 -89.54
N GLY A 911 12.25 -26.16 -89.02
CA GLY A 911 12.18 -27.58 -88.67
C GLY A 911 11.76 -27.79 -87.21
N LYS A 912 11.54 -29.04 -86.80
CA LYS A 912 11.18 -29.41 -85.42
C LYS A 912 11.92 -30.66 -84.95
N VAL A 913 12.58 -30.57 -83.80
CA VAL A 913 13.29 -31.70 -83.18
C VAL A 913 12.83 -31.92 -81.75
N GLU A 914 12.77 -33.18 -81.30
CA GLU A 914 12.48 -33.55 -79.90
C GLU A 914 13.80 -33.69 -79.15
N VAL A 915 13.91 -33.04 -77.98
CA VAL A 915 15.07 -33.13 -77.07
C VAL A 915 14.64 -33.83 -75.79
N THR A 916 15.44 -34.79 -75.32
CA THR A 916 15.22 -35.54 -74.07
C THR A 916 16.43 -35.46 -73.15
N TYR A 917 16.19 -35.12 -71.87
CA TYR A 917 17.20 -34.76 -70.87
C TYR A 917 17.51 -35.88 -69.85
N PRO A 918 18.63 -35.78 -69.11
CA PRO A 918 19.04 -36.80 -68.14
C PRO A 918 18.07 -37.05 -66.97
N ASP A 919 17.26 -36.05 -66.57
CA ASP A 919 16.25 -36.23 -65.51
C ASP A 919 14.93 -36.85 -66.01
N GLY A 920 14.83 -37.10 -67.32
CA GLY A 920 13.66 -37.67 -67.99
C GLY A 920 12.74 -36.64 -68.65
N SER A 921 12.95 -35.34 -68.41
CA SER A 921 12.17 -34.27 -69.04
C SER A 921 12.41 -34.19 -70.56
N LYS A 922 11.45 -33.56 -71.27
CA LYS A 922 11.42 -33.47 -72.74
C LYS A 922 10.80 -32.17 -73.21
N GLU A 923 11.22 -31.72 -74.38
CA GLU A 923 10.57 -30.64 -75.13
C GLU A 923 10.68 -30.83 -76.65
N THR A 924 10.06 -29.92 -77.41
CA THR A 924 10.17 -29.87 -78.87
C THR A 924 10.65 -28.49 -79.30
N VAL A 925 11.69 -28.46 -80.14
CA VAL A 925 12.46 -27.26 -80.47
C VAL A 925 12.26 -26.92 -81.94
N ASP A 926 11.96 -25.65 -82.20
CA ASP A 926 11.79 -25.13 -83.56
C ASP A 926 13.13 -24.63 -84.08
N VAL A 927 13.72 -25.37 -85.03
CA VAL A 927 15.03 -25.05 -85.62
C VAL A 927 14.81 -24.10 -86.81
N PRO A 928 15.26 -22.83 -86.75
CA PRO A 928 15.10 -21.92 -87.88
C PRO A 928 16.09 -22.27 -89.00
N VAL A 929 15.64 -22.53 -90.22
CA VAL A 929 16.53 -22.79 -91.36
C VAL A 929 16.56 -21.54 -92.23
N LYS A 930 17.71 -20.85 -92.31
CA LYS A 930 17.77 -19.43 -92.72
C LYS A 930 18.91 -19.11 -93.70
N VAL A 931 18.85 -17.96 -94.37
CA VAL A 931 19.83 -17.44 -95.33
C VAL A 931 20.11 -15.90 -95.04
N THR A 932 21.22 -15.48 -94.38
CA THR A 932 21.22 -14.53 -93.18
C THR A 932 22.25 -13.32 -92.99
N PRO A 933 22.01 -12.33 -92.03
CA PRO A 933 22.96 -11.32 -91.36
C PRO A 933 22.73 -10.89 -89.82
N ASP A 934 23.45 -9.88 -89.21
CA ASP A 934 23.74 -9.62 -87.71
C ASP A 934 23.98 -8.13 -87.13
N GLU A 935 23.90 -7.80 -85.77
CA GLU A 935 24.30 -6.46 -85.09
C GLU A 935 24.58 -6.34 -83.48
N LEU A 936 24.35 -5.20 -82.71
CA LEU A 936 24.92 -4.83 -81.31
C LEU A 936 24.18 -3.79 -80.35
N THR A 937 24.36 -3.79 -78.97
CA THR A 937 24.16 -2.71 -77.90
C THR A 937 24.93 -2.82 -76.50
N VAL A 938 24.55 -2.14 -75.36
CA VAL A 938 25.13 -2.14 -73.94
C VAL A 938 24.15 -1.65 -72.79
N ALA A 939 24.19 -2.19 -71.53
CA ALA A 939 23.31 -1.90 -70.34
C ALA A 939 23.96 -1.90 -68.89
N THR A 940 23.21 -1.55 -67.81
CA THR A 940 23.65 -1.33 -66.38
C THR A 940 22.62 -1.65 -65.25
N THR A 941 23.06 -1.83 -63.98
CA THR A 941 22.23 -2.21 -62.78
C THR A 941 22.60 -1.43 -61.48
N PRO A 942 21.64 -1.05 -60.59
CA PRO A 942 21.88 -0.44 -59.27
C PRO A 942 22.18 -1.45 -58.14
N VAL A 943 22.74 -1.01 -57.00
CA VAL A 943 23.02 -1.87 -55.82
C VAL A 943 23.14 -1.08 -54.48
N THR A 944 22.83 -1.73 -53.35
CA THR A 944 23.08 -1.22 -51.98
C THR A 944 24.26 -1.98 -51.32
N VAL A 945 25.06 -1.27 -50.54
CA VAL A 945 26.23 -1.74 -49.76
C VAL A 945 26.30 -1.02 -48.41
N ARG A 946 27.05 -1.56 -47.45
CA ARG A 946 27.32 -0.92 -46.15
C ARG A 946 28.70 -0.25 -46.14
N GLU A 947 28.83 0.85 -45.41
CA GLU A 947 30.11 1.52 -45.16
C GLU A 947 31.08 0.63 -44.36
N LYS A 948 32.39 0.93 -44.45
CA LYS A 948 33.52 0.26 -43.77
C LYS A 948 33.72 -1.23 -44.18
N ALA A 949 32.67 -1.92 -44.62
CA ALA A 949 32.68 -3.28 -45.12
C ALA A 949 33.14 -3.36 -46.59
N PRO A 950 33.92 -4.37 -46.99
CA PRO A 950 34.24 -4.61 -48.39
C PRO A 950 33.00 -5.05 -49.18
N VAL A 951 32.85 -4.53 -50.40
CA VAL A 951 31.79 -4.93 -51.32
C VAL A 951 31.90 -6.44 -51.62
N PRO A 952 30.83 -7.24 -51.46
CA PRO A 952 30.85 -8.68 -51.78
C PRO A 952 31.28 -8.94 -53.23
N THR A 953 32.04 -10.02 -53.44
CA THR A 953 32.51 -10.38 -54.78
C THR A 953 31.36 -10.66 -55.74
N ASP A 954 31.62 -10.53 -57.04
CA ASP A 954 30.73 -10.93 -58.13
C ASP A 954 29.40 -10.14 -58.24
N LYS A 955 29.31 -8.98 -57.55
CA LYS A 955 28.23 -7.98 -57.70
C LYS A 955 28.26 -7.28 -59.06
N LYS A 956 27.79 -7.94 -60.12
CA LYS A 956 27.77 -7.41 -61.49
C LYS A 956 26.78 -6.27 -61.71
N VAL A 957 27.27 -5.15 -62.25
CA VAL A 957 26.54 -3.89 -62.46
C VAL A 957 26.62 -3.31 -63.90
N VAL A 958 27.45 -3.84 -64.80
CA VAL A 958 27.57 -3.40 -66.21
C VAL A 958 27.69 -4.58 -67.19
N THR A 959 26.95 -4.56 -68.31
CA THR A 959 26.95 -5.64 -69.32
C THR A 959 26.90 -5.10 -70.78
N PRO A 960 27.91 -5.40 -71.63
CA PRO A 960 27.92 -5.13 -73.08
C PRO A 960 27.22 -6.22 -73.92
N SER A 961 26.84 -5.95 -75.18
CA SER A 961 26.16 -6.93 -76.06
C SER A 961 26.92 -7.38 -77.33
N LYS A 962 28.15 -6.89 -77.59
CA LYS A 962 29.16 -7.67 -78.33
C LYS A 962 30.18 -8.18 -77.31
N GLU A 963 30.58 -9.44 -77.49
CA GLU A 963 31.64 -10.06 -76.72
C GLU A 963 33.00 -9.39 -76.98
N GLY A 964 33.95 -9.53 -76.04
CA GLY A 964 35.27 -8.87 -76.15
C GLY A 964 35.29 -7.35 -75.90
N SER A 965 34.20 -6.78 -75.38
CA SER A 965 34.15 -5.37 -74.98
C SER A 965 34.99 -5.12 -73.70
N THR A 966 35.77 -4.03 -73.65
CA THR A 966 36.50 -3.61 -72.44
C THR A 966 35.69 -2.64 -71.59
N ILE A 967 35.92 -2.67 -70.26
CA ILE A 967 35.20 -1.85 -69.26
C ILE A 967 36.23 -1.10 -68.39
N GLU A 968 36.00 0.19 -68.13
CA GLU A 968 36.87 1.10 -67.38
C GLU A 968 36.05 2.00 -66.44
N SER A 969 36.49 2.24 -65.20
CA SER A 969 35.81 3.13 -64.24
C SER A 969 36.79 3.93 -63.38
N THR A 970 36.30 4.92 -62.62
CA THR A 970 37.10 5.72 -61.67
C THR A 970 36.66 5.50 -60.22
N PRO A 971 37.58 5.23 -59.27
CA PRO A 971 37.24 5.09 -57.86
C PRO A 971 36.52 6.31 -57.27
N THR A 972 35.40 6.08 -56.59
CA THR A 972 34.52 7.09 -56.00
C THR A 972 34.10 6.62 -54.61
N ASN A 973 34.36 7.40 -53.56
CA ASN A 973 34.12 7.03 -52.14
C ASN A 973 34.57 5.60 -51.78
N GLY A 974 35.76 5.19 -52.26
CA GLY A 974 36.35 3.86 -52.00
C GLY A 974 35.83 2.72 -52.89
N MET A 975 34.86 2.97 -53.78
CA MET A 975 34.23 1.97 -54.66
C MET A 975 34.60 2.16 -56.14
N SER A 976 34.66 1.09 -56.92
CA SER A 976 34.89 1.13 -58.39
C SER A 976 34.30 -0.08 -59.12
N VAL A 977 34.13 0.01 -60.44
CA VAL A 977 33.68 -1.12 -61.29
C VAL A 977 34.85 -1.75 -62.05
N ASP A 978 35.01 -3.07 -61.95
CA ASP A 978 36.11 -3.82 -62.56
C ASP A 978 35.93 -4.05 -64.08
N GLY A 979 36.96 -4.62 -64.72
CA GLY A 979 36.94 -4.94 -66.16
C GLY A 979 35.93 -6.01 -66.58
N ASN A 980 35.34 -6.74 -65.63
CA ASN A 980 34.28 -7.72 -65.86
C ASN A 980 32.87 -7.11 -65.69
N GLY A 981 32.78 -5.88 -65.17
CA GLY A 981 31.55 -5.16 -64.90
C GLY A 981 31.04 -5.30 -63.46
N ASN A 982 31.86 -5.75 -62.50
CA ASN A 982 31.49 -5.94 -61.09
C ASN A 982 31.83 -4.73 -60.22
N LEU A 983 30.97 -4.40 -59.25
CA LEU A 983 31.30 -3.43 -58.21
C LEU A 983 32.31 -4.03 -57.22
N THR A 984 33.30 -3.23 -56.83
CA THR A 984 34.43 -3.61 -55.98
C THR A 984 34.85 -2.45 -55.06
N GLY A 985 35.59 -2.74 -53.99
CA GLY A 985 36.15 -1.74 -53.07
C GLY A 985 35.55 -1.84 -51.66
N THR A 986 35.69 -0.76 -50.88
CA THR A 986 35.14 -0.59 -49.53
C THR A 986 34.62 0.83 -49.43
N PRO A 987 33.34 1.08 -49.10
CA PRO A 987 32.81 2.44 -49.04
C PRO A 987 33.39 3.22 -47.85
N ASP A 988 33.77 4.47 -48.11
CA ASP A 988 34.43 5.38 -47.16
C ASP A 988 33.92 6.82 -47.41
N ILE A 989 33.05 7.31 -46.52
CA ILE A 989 32.35 8.61 -46.58
C ILE A 989 32.70 9.41 -45.31
N LYS A 990 33.37 10.56 -45.49
CA LYS A 990 34.01 11.31 -44.39
C LYS A 990 33.26 12.55 -43.95
N ASP A 991 32.08 12.75 -44.53
CA ASP A 991 31.28 13.97 -44.47
C ASP A 991 29.78 13.65 -44.38
N TRP A 992 29.42 12.62 -43.63
CA TRP A 992 28.04 12.34 -43.24
C TRP A 992 27.40 13.54 -42.55
N GLY A 993 26.12 13.80 -42.85
CA GLY A 993 25.27 14.66 -42.04
C GLY A 993 25.04 14.05 -40.66
N LYS A 994 24.78 14.89 -39.66
CA LYS A 994 24.50 14.46 -38.28
C LYS A 994 23.42 13.37 -38.24
N ASP A 995 22.31 13.64 -38.91
CA ASP A 995 21.12 12.79 -38.96
C ASP A 995 21.05 11.99 -40.30
N GLU A 996 22.20 11.69 -40.93
CA GLU A 996 22.27 10.97 -42.20
C GLU A 996 22.74 9.52 -42.00
N GLU A 997 21.89 8.57 -42.41
CA GLU A 997 22.04 7.12 -42.20
C GLU A 997 22.30 6.35 -43.52
N GLU A 998 21.93 6.89 -44.69
CA GLU A 998 22.32 6.35 -46.00
C GLU A 998 22.47 7.41 -47.10
N ARG A 999 23.35 7.16 -48.09
CA ARG A 999 23.70 8.09 -49.17
C ARG A 999 23.89 7.38 -50.51
N VAL A 1000 23.34 7.95 -51.60
CA VAL A 1000 23.53 7.42 -52.97
C VAL A 1000 24.75 8.04 -53.66
N VAL A 1001 25.75 7.22 -53.94
CA VAL A 1001 26.96 7.55 -54.72
C VAL A 1001 26.77 7.12 -56.17
N LYS A 1002 27.36 7.84 -57.14
CA LYS A 1002 27.33 7.48 -58.57
C LYS A 1002 28.73 7.25 -59.11
N ILE A 1003 28.96 6.09 -59.73
CA ILE A 1003 30.25 5.69 -60.30
C ILE A 1003 30.16 5.73 -61.83
N PRO A 1004 30.99 6.53 -62.53
CA PRO A 1004 31.00 6.56 -63.99
C PRO A 1004 31.80 5.38 -64.56
N VAL A 1005 31.28 4.75 -65.62
CA VAL A 1005 31.87 3.57 -66.28
C VAL A 1005 31.82 3.74 -67.80
N THR A 1006 32.91 3.39 -68.49
CA THR A 1006 33.04 3.44 -69.95
C THR A 1006 33.28 2.05 -70.53
N VAL A 1007 32.60 1.75 -71.64
CA VAL A 1007 32.62 0.47 -72.35
C VAL A 1007 33.07 0.69 -73.80
N LYS A 1008 33.94 -0.17 -74.33
CA LYS A 1008 34.51 -0.06 -75.69
C LYS A 1008 34.53 -1.41 -76.41
N ASN A 1009 34.18 -1.46 -77.70
CA ASN A 1009 34.36 -2.65 -78.54
C ASN A 1009 34.78 -2.25 -79.95
N GLY A 1010 35.98 -2.67 -80.39
CA GLY A 1010 36.56 -2.21 -81.65
C GLY A 1010 36.69 -0.69 -81.69
N GLY A 1011 35.96 -0.04 -82.61
CA GLY A 1011 35.88 1.43 -82.72
C GLY A 1011 34.68 2.07 -82.00
N GLU A 1012 33.82 1.27 -81.35
CA GLU A 1012 32.58 1.72 -80.73
C GLU A 1012 32.79 1.98 -79.23
N VAL A 1013 32.32 3.12 -78.71
CA VAL A 1013 32.57 3.58 -77.32
C VAL A 1013 31.29 4.16 -76.71
N LYS A 1014 30.99 3.82 -75.45
CA LYS A 1014 29.79 4.29 -74.73
C LYS A 1014 30.06 4.40 -73.22
N THR A 1015 29.55 5.45 -72.58
CA THR A 1015 29.74 5.74 -71.14
C THR A 1015 28.38 5.79 -70.43
N VAL A 1016 28.34 5.36 -69.16
CA VAL A 1016 27.15 5.15 -68.32
C VAL A 1016 27.47 5.47 -66.84
N GLU A 1017 26.45 5.76 -66.03
CA GLU A 1017 26.58 5.92 -64.56
C GLU A 1017 25.95 4.72 -63.83
N VAL A 1018 26.64 4.21 -62.80
CA VAL A 1018 26.14 3.17 -61.89
C VAL A 1018 25.82 3.81 -60.54
N PRO A 1019 24.55 3.87 -60.09
CA PRO A 1019 24.19 4.35 -58.76
C PRO A 1019 24.34 3.23 -57.72
N VAL A 1020 24.91 3.60 -56.57
CA VAL A 1020 25.20 2.72 -55.43
C VAL A 1020 24.73 3.40 -54.14
N THR A 1021 23.82 2.78 -53.40
CA THR A 1021 23.45 3.27 -52.05
C THR A 1021 24.45 2.73 -51.03
N VAL A 1022 25.04 3.62 -50.23
CA VAL A 1022 25.88 3.27 -49.08
C VAL A 1022 25.08 3.54 -47.81
N GLN A 1023 24.95 2.53 -46.96
CA GLN A 1023 24.35 2.66 -45.63
C GLN A 1023 25.46 2.84 -44.60
N ARG A 1024 25.29 3.79 -43.70
CA ARG A 1024 26.23 4.09 -42.61
C ARG A 1024 26.30 2.91 -41.63
N ASP A 1025 27.39 2.86 -40.89
CA ASP A 1025 27.74 1.84 -39.88
C ASP A 1025 28.56 2.65 -38.86
N THR A 1026 27.93 3.19 -37.81
CA THR A 1026 28.55 4.23 -36.95
C THR A 1026 29.60 3.66 -35.98
N ASP A 1027 29.25 2.69 -35.14
CA ASP A 1027 30.18 2.11 -34.15
C ASP A 1027 31.27 1.21 -34.80
N GLY A 1028 30.90 0.39 -35.80
CA GLY A 1028 31.77 -0.60 -36.44
C GLY A 1028 31.43 -2.08 -36.14
N ASP A 1029 30.36 -2.41 -35.42
CA ASP A 1029 29.94 -3.80 -35.10
C ASP A 1029 29.54 -4.57 -36.37
N GLY A 1030 28.87 -3.88 -37.29
CA GLY A 1030 28.42 -4.39 -38.56
C GLY A 1030 26.91 -4.55 -38.75
N ILE A 1031 26.10 -3.89 -37.93
CA ILE A 1031 24.74 -3.45 -38.26
C ILE A 1031 24.83 -2.03 -38.88
N PRO A 1032 24.02 -1.70 -39.91
CA PRO A 1032 23.95 -0.32 -40.41
C PRO A 1032 22.92 0.54 -39.67
N ASP A 1033 23.23 1.82 -39.49
CA ASP A 1033 22.46 2.79 -38.66
C ASP A 1033 20.94 2.77 -38.93
N VAL A 1034 20.53 2.63 -40.20
CA VAL A 1034 19.12 2.50 -40.64
C VAL A 1034 18.35 1.31 -40.00
N THR A 1035 19.03 0.44 -39.27
CA THR A 1035 18.54 -0.78 -38.65
C THR A 1035 19.14 -1.05 -37.26
N ASP A 1036 19.95 -0.14 -36.72
CA ASP A 1036 20.54 -0.28 -35.39
C ASP A 1036 19.63 0.34 -34.29
N PRO A 1037 19.43 -0.32 -33.13
CA PRO A 1037 18.78 0.29 -31.97
C PRO A 1037 19.69 1.16 -31.07
N ASP A 1038 21.02 1.09 -31.21
CA ASP A 1038 22.04 1.76 -30.37
C ASP A 1038 23.24 2.15 -31.28
N ASP A 1039 23.06 3.19 -32.10
CA ASP A 1039 23.92 3.55 -33.25
C ASP A 1039 25.44 3.69 -32.92
N ASP A 1040 25.78 4.01 -31.67
CA ASP A 1040 27.16 4.13 -31.21
C ASP A 1040 27.57 3.07 -30.14
N ASN A 1041 26.66 2.14 -29.83
CA ASN A 1041 26.86 0.95 -29.00
C ASN A 1041 27.36 1.28 -27.58
N ASP A 1042 26.88 2.40 -27.04
CA ASP A 1042 27.37 2.98 -25.79
C ASP A 1042 26.61 2.48 -24.54
N GLY A 1043 25.47 1.81 -24.78
CA GLY A 1043 24.64 1.14 -23.77
C GLY A 1043 23.28 1.81 -23.52
N PHE A 1044 22.82 2.65 -24.44
CA PHE A 1044 21.52 3.35 -24.38
C PHE A 1044 20.90 3.39 -25.77
N THR A 1045 19.60 3.12 -25.87
CA THR A 1045 18.97 3.04 -27.20
C THR A 1045 18.75 4.41 -27.84
N ASP A 1046 18.74 4.44 -29.16
CA ASP A 1046 18.44 5.62 -29.98
C ASP A 1046 17.16 6.34 -29.56
N GLU A 1047 16.11 5.60 -29.20
CA GLU A 1047 14.86 6.17 -28.69
C GLU A 1047 15.00 6.80 -27.29
N GLU A 1048 15.79 6.21 -26.40
CA GLU A 1048 16.09 6.79 -25.09
C GLU A 1048 16.92 8.06 -25.23
N GLU A 1049 17.94 8.06 -26.07
CA GLU A 1049 18.80 9.20 -26.39
C GLU A 1049 18.00 10.36 -27.00
N LYS A 1050 17.23 10.09 -28.06
CA LYS A 1050 16.32 11.05 -28.70
C LYS A 1050 15.27 11.59 -27.71
N ALA A 1051 14.85 10.80 -26.72
CA ALA A 1051 13.95 11.23 -25.64
C ALA A 1051 14.64 12.03 -24.52
N LYS A 1052 15.97 12.01 -24.43
CA LYS A 1052 16.77 12.74 -23.43
C LYS A 1052 17.45 13.98 -23.99
N GLY A 1053 17.55 14.10 -25.32
CA GLY A 1053 18.19 15.22 -26.00
C GLY A 1053 19.72 15.08 -26.08
N THR A 1054 20.21 13.85 -25.96
CA THR A 1054 21.61 13.46 -26.21
C THR A 1054 21.78 13.09 -27.70
N ASP A 1055 22.90 12.51 -28.10
CA ASP A 1055 23.32 12.39 -29.50
C ASP A 1055 23.72 10.95 -29.82
N PRO A 1056 22.84 10.11 -30.41
CA PRO A 1056 23.03 8.65 -30.56
C PRO A 1056 24.20 8.21 -31.46
N LYS A 1057 25.05 9.14 -31.89
CA LYS A 1057 26.12 8.95 -32.86
C LYS A 1057 27.46 9.48 -32.32
N ASP A 1058 27.59 9.60 -30.99
CA ASP A 1058 28.79 9.92 -30.22
C ASP A 1058 28.75 9.17 -28.86
N PRO A 1059 29.53 8.08 -28.66
CA PRO A 1059 29.41 7.16 -27.50
C PRO A 1059 29.94 7.72 -26.16
N ASN A 1060 30.01 9.05 -26.09
CA ASN A 1060 30.31 9.88 -24.94
C ASN A 1060 29.08 10.72 -24.52
N SER A 1061 27.97 10.66 -25.26
CA SER A 1061 26.79 11.53 -25.13
C SER A 1061 25.76 11.06 -24.09
N LYS A 1062 25.84 9.78 -23.68
CA LYS A 1062 25.16 9.09 -22.56
C LYS A 1062 24.02 9.82 -21.81
N PRO A 1063 22.78 9.30 -21.90
CA PRO A 1063 21.70 9.59 -20.97
C PRO A 1063 22.08 9.43 -19.49
N SER A 1064 22.10 10.54 -18.75
CA SER A 1064 22.17 10.48 -17.28
C SER A 1064 20.81 10.11 -16.67
N THR A 1065 20.82 9.31 -15.60
CA THR A 1065 19.67 9.25 -14.70
C THR A 1065 19.39 10.64 -14.13
N PRO A 1066 18.11 11.06 -13.96
CA PRO A 1066 17.81 12.41 -13.46
C PRO A 1066 18.10 12.60 -11.96
N ASP A 1067 19.37 12.61 -11.58
CA ASP A 1067 19.83 13.45 -10.47
C ASP A 1067 19.48 14.88 -10.85
N THR A 1068 18.35 15.36 -10.33
CA THR A 1068 17.85 16.70 -10.58
C THR A 1068 18.18 17.55 -9.37
N LEU A 1069 18.74 18.74 -9.59
CA LEU A 1069 19.09 19.69 -8.55
C LEU A 1069 17.88 19.88 -7.61
N THR A 1070 17.99 19.38 -6.39
CA THR A 1070 17.08 19.69 -5.30
C THR A 1070 17.80 20.60 -4.31
N VAL A 1071 17.03 21.42 -3.60
CA VAL A 1071 17.57 22.47 -2.75
C VAL A 1071 16.75 22.44 -1.46
N ALA A 1072 17.39 22.00 -0.37
CA ALA A 1072 16.79 22.05 0.95
C ALA A 1072 16.96 23.45 1.55
N THR A 1073 15.90 23.98 2.16
CA THR A 1073 15.88 25.28 2.85
C THR A 1073 15.56 25.10 4.32
N THR A 1074 16.30 25.76 5.20
CA THR A 1074 16.08 25.71 6.66
C THR A 1074 15.57 27.08 7.16
N PRO A 1075 14.42 27.13 7.86
CA PRO A 1075 13.94 28.38 8.48
C PRO A 1075 14.84 28.80 9.63
N VAL A 1076 15.07 30.11 9.79
CA VAL A 1076 15.87 30.66 10.90
C VAL A 1076 15.28 31.96 11.44
N THR A 1077 15.47 32.18 12.74
CA THR A 1077 15.20 33.47 13.40
C THR A 1077 16.49 34.28 13.54
N VAL A 1078 16.38 35.59 13.33
CA VAL A 1078 17.43 36.61 13.50
C VAL A 1078 16.82 37.86 14.13
N ARG A 1079 17.66 38.71 14.73
CA ARG A 1079 17.26 40.00 15.29
C ARG A 1079 17.58 41.12 14.30
N GLU A 1080 16.75 42.15 14.22
CA GLU A 1080 16.99 43.34 13.41
C GLU A 1080 18.23 44.10 13.89
N LYS A 1081 18.82 44.93 13.01
CA LYS A 1081 20.00 45.80 13.24
C LYS A 1081 21.30 45.05 13.59
N ALA A 1082 21.21 43.80 14.05
CA ALA A 1082 22.33 42.91 14.36
C ALA A 1082 22.83 42.16 13.11
N PRO A 1083 24.15 41.97 12.94
CA PRO A 1083 24.68 41.11 11.89
C PRO A 1083 24.30 39.65 12.16
N VAL A 1084 23.95 38.92 11.11
CA VAL A 1084 23.63 37.48 11.20
C VAL A 1084 24.89 36.70 11.65
N PRO A 1085 24.80 35.81 12.67
CA PRO A 1085 25.93 34.98 13.09
C PRO A 1085 26.48 34.13 11.95
N THR A 1086 27.81 33.98 11.89
CA THR A 1086 28.48 33.18 10.86
C THR A 1086 28.02 31.72 10.88
N ASP A 1087 28.15 31.06 9.74
CA ASP A 1087 27.93 29.61 9.58
C ASP A 1087 26.48 29.13 9.84
N LYS A 1088 25.50 30.06 9.93
CA LYS A 1088 24.07 29.75 9.87
C LYS A 1088 23.67 29.26 8.45
N LYS A 1089 23.94 27.98 8.14
CA LYS A 1089 23.56 27.36 6.87
C LYS A 1089 22.03 27.22 6.74
N VAL A 1090 21.47 27.85 5.71
CA VAL A 1090 20.03 27.91 5.41
C VAL A 1090 19.67 27.30 4.05
N VAL A 1091 20.64 27.07 3.17
CA VAL A 1091 20.45 26.44 1.85
C VAL A 1091 21.45 25.30 1.68
N THR A 1092 20.95 24.13 1.27
CA THR A 1092 21.78 22.97 0.92
C THR A 1092 21.32 22.37 -0.41
N PRO A 1093 22.10 22.54 -1.50
CA PRO A 1093 21.88 21.83 -2.77
C PRO A 1093 22.16 20.32 -2.65
N SER A 1094 21.49 19.49 -3.46
CA SER A 1094 21.78 18.05 -3.55
C SER A 1094 23.07 17.72 -4.29
N LYS A 1095 23.44 18.57 -5.26
CA LYS A 1095 24.64 18.40 -6.10
C LYS A 1095 25.81 19.20 -5.52
N GLU A 1096 26.97 18.55 -5.39
CA GLU A 1096 28.23 19.22 -5.05
C GLU A 1096 28.67 20.15 -6.20
N GLY A 1097 29.48 21.18 -5.90
CA GLY A 1097 29.88 22.20 -6.88
C GLY A 1097 28.76 23.19 -7.31
N SER A 1098 27.56 23.09 -6.74
CA SER A 1098 26.45 24.01 -7.04
C SER A 1098 26.79 25.45 -6.65
N THR A 1099 26.56 26.39 -7.57
CA THR A 1099 26.64 27.83 -7.29
C THR A 1099 25.34 28.33 -6.67
N ILE A 1100 25.45 29.24 -5.70
CA ILE A 1100 24.32 29.83 -4.98
C ILE A 1100 24.36 31.35 -5.16
N GLU A 1101 23.28 31.90 -5.72
CA GLU A 1101 23.05 33.34 -5.88
C GLU A 1101 21.79 33.74 -5.12
N SER A 1102 21.78 34.91 -4.47
CA SER A 1102 20.58 35.43 -3.80
C SER A 1102 20.41 36.93 -4.07
N THR A 1103 19.17 37.41 -3.98
CA THR A 1103 18.90 38.85 -4.06
C THR A 1103 18.83 39.43 -2.65
N PRO A 1104 19.66 40.44 -2.29
CA PRO A 1104 19.60 41.08 -0.98
C PRO A 1104 18.19 41.61 -0.68
N THR A 1105 17.59 41.12 0.40
CA THR A 1105 16.20 41.38 0.78
C THR A 1105 16.18 41.82 2.25
N ASN A 1106 15.69 43.03 2.52
CA ASN A 1106 15.73 43.66 3.85
C ASN A 1106 17.10 43.55 4.55
N GLY A 1107 18.18 43.85 3.82
CA GLY A 1107 19.55 43.81 4.34
C GLY A 1107 20.18 42.42 4.50
N MET A 1108 19.44 41.35 4.21
CA MET A 1108 19.89 39.95 4.32
C MET A 1108 20.12 39.30 2.95
N SER A 1109 21.05 38.34 2.89
CA SER A 1109 21.38 37.56 1.69
C SER A 1109 21.85 36.15 2.06
N VAL A 1110 21.78 35.20 1.12
CA VAL A 1110 22.43 33.89 1.26
C VAL A 1110 23.74 33.88 0.44
N ASP A 1111 24.84 33.45 1.07
CA ASP A 1111 26.17 33.39 0.46
C ASP A 1111 26.36 32.18 -0.48
N GLY A 1112 27.50 32.14 -1.17
CA GLY A 1112 27.86 31.04 -2.07
C GLY A 1112 28.02 29.67 -1.40
N ASN A 1113 28.08 29.60 -0.07
CA ASN A 1113 28.19 28.36 0.71
C ASN A 1113 26.82 27.87 1.24
N GLY A 1114 25.78 28.70 1.10
CA GLY A 1114 24.42 28.46 1.58
C GLY A 1114 24.13 29.04 2.96
N ASN A 1115 24.97 29.92 3.49
CA ASN A 1115 24.79 30.58 4.80
C ASN A 1115 23.96 31.86 4.69
N LEU A 1116 23.13 32.14 5.70
CA LEU A 1116 22.49 33.45 5.83
C LEU A 1116 23.52 34.49 6.29
N THR A 1117 23.48 35.66 5.67
CA THR A 1117 24.45 36.76 5.84
C THR A 1117 23.76 38.11 5.78
N GLY A 1118 24.47 39.17 6.17
CA GLY A 1118 23.97 40.55 6.19
C GLY A 1118 23.49 40.99 7.56
N THR A 1119 22.69 42.05 7.58
CA THR A 1119 22.12 42.68 8.78
C THR A 1119 20.67 43.03 8.45
N PRO A 1120 19.66 42.54 9.18
CA PRO A 1120 18.27 42.82 8.83
C PRO A 1120 17.90 44.28 9.04
N ASP A 1121 17.19 44.85 8.06
CA ASP A 1121 16.83 46.27 7.95
C ASP A 1121 15.42 46.38 7.32
N ILE A 1122 14.39 46.58 8.16
CA ILE A 1122 12.97 46.72 7.81
C ILE A 1122 12.52 48.14 8.16
N LYS A 1123 11.93 48.84 7.19
CA LYS A 1123 11.69 50.31 7.27
C LYS A 1123 10.21 50.69 7.35
N ASP A 1124 9.36 49.68 7.39
CA ASP A 1124 7.92 49.76 7.21
C ASP A 1124 7.20 48.76 8.15
N TRP A 1125 7.73 48.61 9.37
CA TRP A 1125 7.04 47.92 10.47
C TRP A 1125 5.63 48.49 10.69
N GLY A 1126 4.64 47.63 10.89
CA GLY A 1126 3.35 48.02 11.45
C GLY A 1126 3.51 48.50 12.90
N LYS A 1127 2.59 49.34 13.39
CA LYS A 1127 2.70 49.91 14.75
C LYS A 1127 2.87 48.81 15.80
N ASP A 1128 1.99 47.81 15.74
CA ASP A 1128 1.92 46.70 16.68
C ASP A 1128 2.67 45.44 16.14
N GLU A 1129 3.74 45.62 15.35
CA GLU A 1129 4.49 44.53 14.70
C GLU A 1129 5.89 44.37 15.31
N GLU A 1130 6.08 43.26 16.04
CA GLU A 1130 7.30 42.91 16.78
C GLU A 1130 8.19 41.88 16.03
N GLU A 1131 7.62 41.04 15.15
CA GLU A 1131 8.37 40.11 14.29
C GLU A 1131 7.73 39.89 12.91
N ARG A 1132 8.56 39.74 11.87
CA ARG A 1132 8.16 39.59 10.47
C ARG A 1132 8.91 38.46 9.77
N VAL A 1133 8.18 37.60 9.04
CA VAL A 1133 8.78 36.58 8.18
C VAL A 1133 9.13 37.18 6.81
N VAL A 1134 10.42 37.46 6.60
CA VAL A 1134 10.98 37.85 5.31
C VAL A 1134 11.29 36.60 4.49
N LYS A 1135 10.99 36.61 3.19
CA LYS A 1135 11.37 35.54 2.26
C LYS A 1135 12.49 36.00 1.34
N ILE A 1136 13.66 35.38 1.43
CA ILE A 1136 14.81 35.70 0.58
C ILE A 1136 14.78 34.77 -0.64
N PRO A 1137 14.69 35.30 -1.89
CA PRO A 1137 14.77 34.48 -3.09
C PRO A 1137 16.23 34.08 -3.35
N VAL A 1138 16.46 32.77 -3.43
CA VAL A 1138 17.77 32.16 -3.69
C VAL A 1138 17.68 31.30 -4.94
N THR A 1139 18.58 31.53 -5.89
CA THR A 1139 18.72 30.76 -7.12
C THR A 1139 19.99 29.93 -7.04
N VAL A 1140 19.83 28.61 -7.07
CA VAL A 1140 20.94 27.65 -7.14
C VAL A 1140 21.10 27.21 -8.58
N LYS A 1141 22.34 27.12 -9.06
CA LYS A 1141 22.67 26.65 -10.42
C LYS A 1141 23.76 25.59 -10.38
N ASN A 1142 23.57 24.49 -11.10
CA ASN A 1142 24.58 23.46 -11.30
C ASN A 1142 24.54 22.99 -12.76
N GLY A 1143 25.64 23.17 -13.50
CA GLY A 1143 25.63 23.02 -14.95
C GLY A 1143 24.56 23.92 -15.61
N GLY A 1144 23.70 23.31 -16.43
CA GLY A 1144 22.54 23.99 -17.04
C GLY A 1144 21.29 24.04 -16.16
N GLU A 1145 21.25 23.36 -15.01
CA GLU A 1145 20.08 23.35 -14.13
C GLU A 1145 20.03 24.60 -13.26
N VAL A 1146 18.87 25.26 -13.26
CA VAL A 1146 18.61 26.49 -12.48
C VAL A 1146 17.36 26.28 -11.64
N LYS A 1147 17.45 26.50 -10.32
CA LYS A 1147 16.34 26.31 -9.39
C LYS A 1147 16.26 27.43 -8.36
N THR A 1148 15.12 28.11 -8.31
CA THR A 1148 14.85 29.18 -7.34
C THR A 1148 14.00 28.65 -6.18
N VAL A 1149 14.37 29.01 -4.96
CA VAL A 1149 13.65 28.71 -3.71
C VAL A 1149 13.51 29.97 -2.87
N GLU A 1150 12.50 30.02 -2.01
CA GLU A 1150 12.34 31.07 -1.01
C GLU A 1150 12.87 30.56 0.34
N VAL A 1151 13.83 31.28 0.95
CA VAL A 1151 14.30 30.99 2.31
C VAL A 1151 13.50 31.86 3.29
N PRO A 1152 12.67 31.26 4.17
CA PRO A 1152 11.94 32.01 5.19
C PRO A 1152 12.84 32.35 6.38
N VAL A 1153 12.94 33.64 6.70
CA VAL A 1153 13.71 34.18 7.82
C VAL A 1153 12.78 35.02 8.69
N THR A 1154 12.60 34.65 9.96
CA THR A 1154 11.90 35.50 10.92
C THR A 1154 12.87 36.55 11.43
N VAL A 1155 12.59 37.82 11.13
CA VAL A 1155 13.28 38.96 11.73
C VAL A 1155 12.46 39.42 12.93
N GLN A 1156 13.08 39.50 14.09
CA GLN A 1156 12.49 40.08 15.30
C GLN A 1156 13.01 41.52 15.42
N ARG A 1157 12.11 42.47 15.64
CA ARG A 1157 12.41 43.90 15.78
C ARG A 1157 13.31 44.14 17.02
N ASP A 1158 14.04 45.24 17.00
CA ASP A 1158 15.04 45.66 18.01
C ASP A 1158 14.98 47.19 18.06
N THR A 1159 13.97 47.75 18.75
CA THR A 1159 13.51 49.14 18.55
C THR A 1159 14.50 50.20 19.02
N ASP A 1160 15.01 50.12 20.25
CA ASP A 1160 16.05 51.04 20.74
C ASP A 1160 17.46 50.71 20.18
N GLY A 1161 17.79 49.42 20.04
CA GLY A 1161 19.10 48.91 19.62
C GLY A 1161 20.01 48.36 20.74
N ASP A 1162 19.52 48.18 21.98
CA ASP A 1162 20.21 47.51 23.10
C ASP A 1162 20.61 46.07 22.71
N GLY A 1163 19.67 45.39 22.06
CA GLY A 1163 19.84 44.05 21.54
C GLY A 1163 19.04 42.94 22.22
N ILE A 1164 18.13 43.27 23.11
CA ILE A 1164 16.95 42.46 23.38
C ILE A 1164 15.93 42.75 22.25
N PRO A 1165 15.37 41.71 21.58
CA PRO A 1165 14.30 41.94 20.59
C PRO A 1165 12.97 42.30 21.27
N ASP A 1166 12.18 43.20 20.66
CA ASP A 1166 10.91 43.76 21.17
C ASP A 1166 9.95 42.66 21.73
N VAL A 1167 9.82 41.52 21.04
CA VAL A 1167 9.05 40.32 21.47
C VAL A 1167 9.45 39.74 22.85
N THR A 1168 10.53 40.27 23.45
CA THR A 1168 11.14 39.86 24.71
C THR A 1168 11.68 41.03 25.55
N ASP A 1169 11.59 42.26 25.06
CA ASP A 1169 11.95 43.45 25.84
C ASP A 1169 10.75 43.86 26.72
N PRO A 1170 10.97 44.31 27.97
CA PRO A 1170 9.94 44.99 28.74
C PRO A 1170 9.77 46.50 28.42
N ASP A 1171 10.69 47.16 27.73
CA ASP A 1171 10.78 48.63 27.58
C ASP A 1171 11.31 48.99 26.15
N ASP A 1172 10.50 48.78 25.10
CA ASP A 1172 10.98 48.63 23.70
C ASP A 1172 11.69 49.84 23.07
N ASP A 1173 11.39 51.07 23.52
CA ASP A 1173 12.07 52.30 23.10
C ASP A 1173 13.08 52.87 24.13
N ASN A 1174 13.14 52.27 25.32
CA ASN A 1174 14.08 52.56 26.41
C ASN A 1174 13.97 54.03 26.95
N ASP A 1175 12.78 54.65 26.89
CA ASP A 1175 12.53 55.94 27.58
C ASP A 1175 12.49 55.79 29.12
N GLY A 1176 12.29 54.56 29.61
CA GLY A 1176 12.23 54.20 31.03
C GLY A 1176 10.83 53.92 31.56
N PHE A 1177 9.84 53.75 30.69
CA PHE A 1177 8.51 53.21 31.00
C PHE A 1177 8.23 51.94 30.20
N THR A 1178 8.10 50.81 30.89
CA THR A 1178 7.80 49.52 30.26
C THR A 1178 6.51 49.54 29.42
N ASP A 1179 6.46 48.75 28.35
CA ASP A 1179 5.32 48.62 27.42
C ASP A 1179 3.97 48.40 28.12
N GLU A 1180 3.93 47.64 29.22
CA GLU A 1180 2.71 47.41 30.01
C GLU A 1180 2.19 48.70 30.69
N GLU A 1181 3.08 49.60 31.10
CA GLU A 1181 2.72 50.91 31.63
C GLU A 1181 2.32 51.88 30.51
N GLU A 1182 3.01 51.86 29.37
CA GLU A 1182 2.70 52.68 28.19
C GLU A 1182 1.33 52.33 27.60
N LYS A 1183 1.10 51.05 27.33
CA LYS A 1183 -0.17 50.50 26.82
C LYS A 1183 -1.33 50.68 27.82
N ALA A 1184 -1.04 50.81 29.12
CA ALA A 1184 -2.03 51.14 30.15
C ALA A 1184 -2.36 52.65 30.23
N LYS A 1185 -1.46 53.54 29.78
CA LYS A 1185 -1.68 55.00 29.65
C LYS A 1185 -2.28 55.36 28.27
N GLY A 1186 -1.99 54.57 27.24
CA GLY A 1186 -2.28 54.87 25.84
C GLY A 1186 -1.26 55.84 25.23
N THR A 1187 0.02 55.69 25.59
CA THR A 1187 1.15 56.46 25.04
C THR A 1187 1.95 55.70 23.99
N ASP A 1188 1.99 54.37 24.12
CA ASP A 1188 2.19 53.34 23.08
C ASP A 1188 1.41 53.64 21.77
#